data_AF-A0A937AFZ6-F1
#
_entry.id   AF-A0A937AFZ6-F1
#
_cell.length_a   1.000
_cell.length_b   1.000
_cell.length_c   1.000
_cell.angle_alpha   90.00
_cell.angle_beta   90.00
_cell.angle_gamma   90.00
#
_symmetry.space_group_name_H-M   'P 1'
#
loop_
_entity.id
_entity.type
_entity.pdbx_description
1 polymer ?
#
loop_
_entity_poly.entity_id
_entity_poly.type
_entity_poly.pdbx_seq_one_letter_code
_entity_poly.pdbx_strand_id
1 'polypeptide(L)'
;MNSQTNMSQPRDGMTTALMVRGVSAGLVTLLALAGSSVSAALPPVPVPPGNPITENKRVLGKILFWDEQLSTGNTMSCGSCHVPNRAGGDAREGRHPGVDGVLNTADDILGSPGVINSNAEKDYVRDAIFGVNAQVTNRTAMPVINAVYSPTNFWDGRATGTFRDPLTNAVILNNGGALESQAVGPPLSDIEMAHDNVNWAEVTEKLSRSMPLNLANGIPSDVATALADRPSYPDLFLRAFGDRQITPARIALAIATYERTLISDQSPFDRFVAGETTAMTQAQIQGMNVFNSPGAACNVCHTAFQGPPAPPNTVGTGIFSNFTFRNIGLRPPAEDLGRQLVTNNPADRGRFKVPSLRNAGLKRNFMHNGQFNNLTDVIRFYARLPGAAPRFTDNLDPVVANINLPPSPPPPAPTSAAALQDFIQNALTDPRVASQTFPFDKPTLFAERPGDRPTSLGGGVTGSGNILPVMIAVSPPMIGNLEFRVGLFNALGSSAAQLAISDQPPVNGRINPSFFASLNTTTGLGAGNGMATAHWALNPRQWKPGQTIYMQWFVVDPVAPLGQARSNVVSATLFCGSAGCFTAPCNPADIAADNGIPLPPFGNGRENSGVNEGDYNAFFAADGFFAGGINCDIAADDGTPLTAATTFVNNNSGVNEGDYNCFFNAFFTSCQ
;
A
#
# COMPACT_ATOMS: atom_id res chain seq x y z
N MET A 1 -43.28 -31.99 65.16
CA MET A 1 -44.05 -32.93 64.31
C MET A 1 -44.70 -32.14 63.18
N ASN A 2 -44.80 -32.76 62.00
CA ASN A 2 -45.71 -32.52 60.87
C ASN A 2 -46.52 -31.21 60.74
N SER A 3 -46.35 -30.58 59.58
CA SER A 3 -47.39 -30.39 58.53
C SER A 3 -48.64 -29.51 58.78
N GLN A 4 -48.69 -28.41 58.00
CA GLN A 4 -49.85 -27.89 57.23
C GLN A 4 -51.11 -27.30 57.91
N THR A 5 -51.39 -26.02 57.57
CA THR A 5 -52.71 -25.42 57.22
C THR A 5 -53.79 -25.32 58.33
N ASN A 6 -54.79 -24.43 58.34
CA ASN A 6 -55.25 -23.37 57.41
C ASN A 6 -56.09 -22.29 58.16
N MET A 7 -56.67 -21.34 57.39
CA MET A 7 -57.93 -20.58 57.62
C MET A 7 -57.96 -19.27 58.43
N SER A 8 -58.41 -18.22 57.71
CA SER A 8 -59.53 -17.29 57.98
C SER A 8 -59.22 -15.77 57.90
N GLN A 9 -59.98 -15.08 57.04
CA GLN A 9 -60.13 -13.61 56.96
C GLN A 9 -61.58 -13.24 57.36
N PRO A 10 -61.88 -11.95 57.63
CA PRO A 10 -62.48 -11.12 56.56
C PRO A 10 -62.14 -9.61 56.59
N ARG A 11 -62.21 -8.96 55.41
CA ARG A 11 -62.73 -7.58 55.08
C ARG A 11 -62.27 -6.35 55.87
N ASP A 12 -62.17 -5.13 55.34
CA ASP A 12 -62.15 -4.54 53.98
C ASP A 12 -61.47 -3.15 54.12
N GLY A 13 -60.75 -2.62 53.11
CA GLY A 13 -60.04 -1.33 53.27
C GLY A 13 -59.08 -0.94 52.15
N MET A 14 -59.62 -0.68 50.96
CA MET A 14 -58.91 -0.22 49.75
C MET A 14 -58.28 1.18 50.00
N THR A 15 -57.02 1.49 49.66
CA THR A 15 -56.61 1.86 48.28
C THR A 15 -55.10 2.11 48.13
N THR A 16 -54.60 1.87 46.91
CA THR A 16 -53.32 2.33 46.30
C THR A 16 -51.98 1.81 46.86
N ALA A 17 -51.37 0.93 46.06
CA ALA A 17 -50.03 0.39 46.25
C ALA A 17 -48.94 1.26 45.61
N LEU A 18 -47.70 1.15 46.12
CA LEU A 18 -46.60 0.61 45.30
C LEU A 18 -45.49 0.03 46.21
N MET A 19 -45.33 -1.30 46.20
CA MET A 19 -44.12 -1.96 46.72
C MET A 19 -43.15 -2.24 45.57
N VAL A 20 -41.85 -2.00 45.78
CA VAL A 20 -40.81 -2.99 45.45
C VAL A 20 -39.76 -2.96 46.56
N ARG A 21 -39.43 -4.13 47.13
CA ARG A 21 -38.31 -4.28 48.08
C ARG A 21 -37.00 -4.46 47.30
N GLY A 22 -36.00 -3.63 47.58
CA GLY A 22 -34.63 -3.87 47.12
C GLY A 22 -33.97 -5.00 47.91
N VAL A 23 -33.31 -5.92 47.22
CA VAL A 23 -32.50 -6.99 47.82
C VAL A 23 -31.10 -6.47 48.12
N SER A 24 -30.65 -6.62 49.37
CA SER A 24 -29.29 -6.27 49.78
C SER A 24 -28.27 -7.31 49.29
N ALA A 25 -27.35 -6.92 48.42
CA ALA A 25 -26.13 -7.66 48.11
C ALA A 25 -24.91 -6.76 48.37
N GLY A 26 -23.92 -7.28 49.10
CA GLY A 26 -22.81 -6.48 49.62
C GLY A 26 -21.84 -6.01 48.52
N LEU A 27 -21.50 -4.71 48.55
CA LEU A 27 -20.57 -4.10 47.62
C LEU A 27 -19.11 -4.36 48.06
N VAL A 28 -18.52 -5.47 47.64
CA VAL A 28 -17.06 -5.66 47.73
C VAL A 28 -16.42 -4.73 46.71
N THR A 29 -15.95 -3.58 47.18
CA THR A 29 -15.27 -2.61 46.32
C THR A 29 -13.84 -3.10 46.07
N LEU A 30 -13.64 -3.90 45.01
CA LEU A 30 -12.30 -4.07 44.47
C LEU A 30 -11.84 -2.71 43.92
N LEU A 31 -10.93 -2.05 44.65
CA LEU A 31 -10.08 -1.04 44.05
C LEU A 31 -9.24 -1.73 42.98
N ALA A 32 -9.65 -1.60 41.72
CA ALA A 32 -8.80 -1.88 40.59
C ALA A 32 -7.65 -0.87 40.64
N LEU A 33 -6.52 -1.28 41.22
CA LEU A 33 -5.24 -0.60 41.05
C LEU A 33 -4.92 -0.65 39.56
N ALA A 34 -5.28 0.43 38.86
CA ALA A 34 -4.81 0.70 37.51
C ALA A 34 -3.28 0.85 37.59
N GLY A 35 -2.58 -0.26 37.37
CA GLY A 35 -1.13 -0.30 37.31
C GLY A 35 -0.66 0.64 36.23
N SER A 36 -0.25 1.83 36.64
CA SER A 36 0.38 2.81 35.76
C SER A 36 1.77 2.28 35.44
N SER A 37 1.87 1.48 34.38
CA SER A 37 3.13 0.98 33.86
C SER A 37 3.96 2.17 33.36
N VAL A 38 4.91 2.58 34.19
CA VAL A 38 5.87 3.65 33.88
C VAL A 38 6.68 3.20 32.68
N SER A 39 6.40 3.80 31.52
CA SER A 39 7.08 3.45 30.27
C SER A 39 8.54 3.91 30.31
N ALA A 40 9.46 3.03 29.94
CA ALA A 40 10.79 3.42 29.45
C ALA A 40 10.59 4.04 28.06
N ALA A 41 10.11 5.27 28.05
CA ALA A 41 9.60 5.89 26.86
C ALA A 41 10.72 6.16 25.85
N LEU A 42 10.48 5.75 24.60
CA LEU A 42 11.12 6.37 23.45
C LEU A 42 10.96 7.91 23.54
N PRO A 43 11.88 8.69 22.94
CA PRO A 43 11.71 10.14 22.89
C PRO A 43 10.34 10.51 22.31
N PRO A 44 9.73 11.65 22.70
CA PRO A 44 8.43 12.04 22.18
C PRO A 44 8.40 12.02 20.65
N VAL A 45 7.33 11.47 20.07
CA VAL A 45 7.15 11.33 18.62
C VAL A 45 7.31 12.70 17.93
N PRO A 46 8.26 12.85 16.98
CA PRO A 46 8.39 14.09 16.21
C PRO A 46 7.16 14.41 15.36
N VAL A 47 6.45 15.49 15.73
CA VAL A 47 5.31 16.02 14.97
C VAL A 47 5.65 17.42 14.48
N PRO A 48 5.74 17.67 13.16
CA PRO A 48 5.96 19.01 12.64
C PRO A 48 4.68 19.86 12.83
N PRO A 49 4.77 21.13 13.24
CA PRO A 49 3.58 21.96 13.51
C PRO A 49 2.62 22.11 12.32
N GLY A 50 3.12 22.03 11.08
CA GLY A 50 2.29 22.07 9.87
C GLY A 50 1.58 20.74 9.54
N ASN A 51 1.85 19.66 10.27
CA ASN A 51 1.11 18.40 10.14
C ASN A 51 0.78 17.77 11.50
N PRO A 52 -0.13 18.38 12.29
CA PRO A 52 -0.57 17.80 13.56
C PRO A 52 -1.27 16.47 13.34
N ILE A 53 -1.08 15.55 14.29
CA ILE A 53 -1.79 14.26 14.31
C ILE A 53 -3.23 14.51 14.75
N THR A 54 -4.17 14.11 13.89
CA THR A 54 -5.61 14.14 14.14
C THR A 54 -6.20 12.81 13.68
N GLU A 55 -7.20 12.27 14.38
CA GLU A 55 -7.69 10.91 14.13
C GLU A 55 -8.17 10.69 12.68
N ASN A 56 -8.98 11.60 12.13
CA ASN A 56 -9.45 11.51 10.74
C ASN A 56 -8.30 11.42 9.73
N LYS A 57 -7.22 12.20 9.94
CA LYS A 57 -6.02 12.20 9.10
C LYS A 57 -5.17 10.94 9.29
N ARG A 58 -5.06 10.42 10.52
CA ARG A 58 -4.42 9.12 10.80
C ARG A 58 -5.14 7.98 10.08
N VAL A 59 -6.48 7.97 10.15
CA VAL A 59 -7.31 6.94 9.50
C VAL A 59 -7.21 7.05 7.98
N LEU A 60 -7.31 8.26 7.39
CA LEU A 60 -7.07 8.47 5.96
C LEU A 60 -5.65 8.01 5.55
N GLY A 61 -4.64 8.26 6.38
CA GLY A 61 -3.28 7.76 6.17
C GLY A 61 -3.20 6.23 6.16
N LYS A 62 -3.87 5.56 7.11
CA LYS A 62 -3.94 4.09 7.17
C LYS A 62 -4.68 3.51 5.96
N ILE A 63 -5.76 4.15 5.54
CA ILE A 63 -6.49 3.82 4.30
C ILE A 63 -5.55 3.89 3.09
N LEU A 64 -4.93 5.04 2.84
CA LEU A 64 -4.05 5.25 1.67
C LEU A 64 -2.83 4.31 1.68
N PHE A 65 -2.25 4.03 2.86
CA PHE A 65 -1.09 3.14 2.99
C PHE A 65 -1.41 1.68 2.60
N TRP A 66 -2.63 1.22 2.85
CA TRP A 66 -3.07 -0.16 2.60
C TRP A 66 -3.91 -0.33 1.32
N ASP A 67 -4.27 0.74 0.60
CA ASP A 67 -5.10 0.64 -0.61
C ASP A 67 -4.29 0.30 -1.86
N GLU A 68 -4.51 -0.90 -2.42
CA GLU A 68 -3.88 -1.33 -3.67
C GLU A 68 -4.31 -0.49 -4.88
N GLN A 69 -5.43 0.25 -4.78
CA GLN A 69 -5.90 1.16 -5.83
C GLN A 69 -5.00 2.39 -6.03
N LEU A 70 -4.11 2.70 -5.08
CA LEU A 70 -3.10 3.75 -5.23
C LEU A 70 -2.05 3.39 -6.30
N SER A 71 -1.78 2.09 -6.52
CA SER A 71 -1.00 1.63 -7.68
C SER A 71 -1.81 1.68 -8.96
N THR A 72 -1.18 1.90 -10.12
CA THR A 72 -1.84 1.81 -11.43
C THR A 72 -2.62 0.52 -11.57
N GLY A 73 -1.94 -0.62 -11.36
CA GLY A 73 -2.44 -1.94 -11.71
C GLY A 73 -3.44 -2.53 -10.73
N ASN A 74 -3.80 -1.82 -9.65
CA ASN A 74 -4.63 -2.34 -8.56
C ASN A 74 -4.00 -3.56 -7.83
N THR A 75 -2.67 -3.64 -7.77
CA THR A 75 -1.90 -4.81 -7.28
C THR A 75 -0.81 -4.48 -6.26
N MET A 76 -0.60 -3.20 -5.92
CA MET A 76 0.42 -2.77 -4.96
C MET A 76 -0.10 -1.64 -4.06
N SER A 77 0.22 -1.70 -2.78
CA SER A 77 0.08 -0.61 -1.82
C SER A 77 1.42 -0.42 -1.08
N CYS A 78 1.55 0.64 -0.27
CA CYS A 78 2.72 0.76 0.63
C CYS A 78 2.83 -0.49 1.53
N GLY A 79 1.69 -0.97 2.03
CA GLY A 79 1.56 -2.17 2.83
C GLY A 79 1.98 -3.47 2.15
N SER A 80 2.03 -3.54 0.82
CA SER A 80 2.56 -4.71 0.09
C SER A 80 4.07 -4.87 0.29
N CYS A 81 4.82 -3.77 0.40
CA CYS A 81 6.27 -3.75 0.66
C CYS A 81 6.62 -3.64 2.16
N HIS A 82 5.69 -3.17 3.00
CA HIS A 82 5.96 -2.76 4.38
C HIS A 82 5.07 -3.49 5.39
N VAL A 83 5.28 -4.80 5.58
CA VAL A 83 4.44 -5.62 6.46
C VAL A 83 4.97 -5.67 7.91
N PRO A 84 4.13 -5.44 8.94
CA PRO A 84 4.61 -5.36 10.32
C PRO A 84 5.32 -6.61 10.85
N ASN A 85 4.84 -7.81 10.50
CA ASN A 85 5.50 -9.08 10.88
C ASN A 85 6.85 -9.35 10.16
N ARG A 86 7.36 -8.37 9.39
CA ARG A 86 8.73 -8.28 8.85
C ARG A 86 9.43 -6.97 9.29
N ALA A 87 9.06 -6.44 10.46
CA ALA A 87 9.51 -5.16 10.98
C ALA A 87 9.13 -3.95 10.10
N GLY A 88 8.06 -4.04 9.31
CA GLY A 88 7.69 -3.00 8.34
C GLY A 88 8.60 -2.95 7.11
N GLY A 89 9.34 -4.01 6.83
CA GLY A 89 9.97 -4.26 5.53
C GLY A 89 9.23 -5.36 4.76
N ASP A 90 9.83 -5.85 3.68
CA ASP A 90 9.17 -6.79 2.76
C ASP A 90 9.31 -8.25 3.19
N ALA A 91 8.31 -9.06 2.85
CA ALA A 91 8.31 -10.52 2.99
C ALA A 91 8.67 -11.24 1.69
N ARG A 92 8.58 -10.53 0.55
CA ARG A 92 8.72 -11.05 -0.81
C ARG A 92 10.16 -10.84 -1.26
N GLU A 93 10.79 -11.89 -1.74
CA GLU A 93 12.16 -11.84 -2.25
C GLU A 93 12.12 -11.62 -3.76
N GLY A 94 12.62 -10.47 -4.22
CA GLY A 94 12.94 -10.22 -5.62
C GLY A 94 14.45 -10.17 -5.83
N ARG A 95 14.93 -10.51 -7.03
CA ARG A 95 16.34 -10.40 -7.43
C ARG A 95 16.47 -9.35 -8.53
N HIS A 96 17.22 -8.28 -8.26
CA HIS A 96 17.64 -7.26 -9.23
C HIS A 96 19.09 -7.57 -9.67
N PRO A 97 19.44 -7.45 -10.96
CA PRO A 97 20.72 -7.90 -11.52
C PRO A 97 21.90 -6.92 -11.29
N GLY A 98 22.00 -6.35 -10.10
CA GLY A 98 23.11 -5.47 -9.75
C GLY A 98 23.39 -4.32 -10.72
N VAL A 99 24.64 -4.20 -11.13
CA VAL A 99 25.20 -3.18 -12.04
C VAL A 99 25.62 -3.76 -13.38
N ASP A 100 25.93 -5.05 -13.47
CA ASP A 100 26.22 -5.69 -14.76
C ASP A 100 24.95 -5.95 -15.61
N GLY A 101 23.76 -5.90 -15.00
CA GLY A 101 22.48 -6.09 -15.69
C GLY A 101 22.15 -7.56 -15.97
N VAL A 102 22.92 -8.50 -15.44
CA VAL A 102 22.72 -9.94 -15.56
C VAL A 102 22.22 -10.54 -14.24
N LEU A 103 21.15 -11.35 -14.29
CA LEU A 103 20.64 -12.05 -13.10
C LEU A 103 21.48 -13.28 -12.77
N ASN A 104 21.60 -13.59 -11.47
CA ASN A 104 22.32 -14.75 -10.90
C ASN A 104 23.85 -14.58 -10.85
N THR A 105 24.30 -13.33 -10.77
CA THR A 105 25.70 -12.91 -10.62
C THR A 105 26.03 -12.54 -9.16
N ALA A 106 27.31 -12.25 -8.89
CA ALA A 106 27.75 -11.92 -7.53
C ALA A 106 27.28 -10.54 -7.05
N ASP A 107 26.92 -9.64 -7.98
CA ASP A 107 26.41 -8.31 -7.72
C ASP A 107 24.86 -8.25 -7.75
N ASP A 108 24.15 -9.37 -7.81
CA ASP A 108 22.70 -9.39 -7.58
C ASP A 108 22.32 -8.69 -6.26
N ILE A 109 21.22 -7.95 -6.30
CA ILE A 109 20.60 -7.29 -5.16
C ILE A 109 19.28 -7.99 -4.86
N LEU A 110 19.05 -8.36 -3.59
CA LEU A 110 17.73 -8.77 -3.14
C LEU A 110 16.92 -7.52 -2.78
N GLY A 111 15.85 -7.28 -3.53
CA GLY A 111 14.99 -6.10 -3.45
C GLY A 111 13.51 -6.45 -3.27
N SER A 112 12.67 -5.43 -3.22
CA SER A 112 11.22 -5.56 -3.14
C SER A 112 10.61 -5.71 -4.54
N PRO A 113 9.81 -6.75 -4.82
CA PRO A 113 9.03 -6.85 -6.04
C PRO A 113 7.94 -5.78 -6.09
N GLY A 114 7.91 -5.01 -7.18
CA GLY A 114 6.88 -4.02 -7.47
C GLY A 114 5.92 -4.52 -8.55
N VAL A 115 5.72 -3.74 -9.61
CA VAL A 115 4.75 -4.02 -10.67
C VAL A 115 5.40 -4.55 -11.96
N ILE A 116 4.59 -5.16 -12.83
CA ILE A 116 5.02 -5.56 -14.19
C ILE A 116 5.13 -4.29 -15.04
N ASN A 117 6.25 -4.15 -15.74
CA ASN A 117 6.54 -2.99 -16.59
C ASN A 117 5.37 -2.71 -17.57
N SER A 118 4.95 -1.44 -17.65
CA SER A 118 3.80 -0.98 -18.44
C SER A 118 4.09 0.41 -19.01
N ASN A 119 3.69 0.68 -20.26
CA ASN A 119 3.82 2.01 -20.89
C ASN A 119 2.76 3.02 -20.37
N ALA A 120 2.81 4.26 -20.87
CA ALA A 120 1.85 5.32 -20.57
C ALA A 120 0.38 4.91 -20.86
N GLU A 121 0.15 4.10 -21.89
CA GLU A 121 -1.17 3.53 -22.23
C GLU A 121 -1.60 2.37 -21.31
N LYS A 122 -0.79 2.05 -20.28
CA LYS A 122 -0.95 0.94 -19.33
C LYS A 122 -0.90 -0.45 -19.98
N ASP A 123 -0.45 -0.56 -21.23
CA ASP A 123 -0.13 -1.84 -21.86
C ASP A 123 1.11 -2.46 -21.20
N TYR A 124 1.07 -3.76 -20.93
CA TYR A 124 2.26 -4.49 -20.47
C TYR A 124 3.34 -4.49 -21.55
N VAL A 125 4.56 -4.12 -21.16
CA VAL A 125 5.74 -4.15 -22.03
C VAL A 125 6.77 -5.14 -21.50
N ARG A 126 7.59 -5.68 -22.41
CA ARG A 126 8.67 -6.60 -22.07
C ARG A 126 9.83 -5.80 -21.51
N ASP A 127 10.08 -5.98 -20.22
CA ASP A 127 11.30 -5.51 -19.59
C ASP A 127 12.51 -6.34 -20.09
N ALA A 128 13.66 -5.68 -20.26
CA ALA A 128 14.88 -6.31 -20.77
C ALA A 128 15.48 -7.35 -19.82
N ILE A 129 15.25 -7.21 -18.52
CA ILE A 129 15.79 -8.05 -17.44
C ILE A 129 14.69 -8.97 -16.90
N PHE A 130 13.56 -8.41 -16.49
CA PHE A 130 12.47 -9.10 -15.80
C PHE A 130 11.49 -9.78 -16.77
N GLY A 131 11.56 -9.45 -18.06
CA GLY A 131 10.66 -9.98 -19.08
C GLY A 131 9.23 -9.48 -18.88
N VAL A 132 8.36 -10.36 -18.38
CA VAL A 132 6.95 -10.03 -18.04
C VAL A 132 6.61 -10.33 -16.58
N ASN A 133 7.64 -10.50 -15.75
CA ASN A 133 7.49 -10.61 -14.31
C ASN A 133 7.44 -9.21 -13.68
N ALA A 134 7.09 -9.15 -12.40
CA ALA A 134 7.22 -7.92 -11.62
C ALA A 134 8.68 -7.46 -11.58
N GLN A 135 8.90 -6.16 -11.77
CA GLN A 135 10.19 -5.52 -11.59
C GLN A 135 10.60 -5.57 -10.11
N VAL A 136 11.90 -5.46 -9.83
CA VAL A 136 12.45 -5.53 -8.47
C VAL A 136 13.19 -4.23 -8.18
N THR A 137 12.98 -3.64 -7.00
CA THR A 137 13.71 -2.43 -6.60
C THR A 137 15.21 -2.68 -6.42
N ASN A 138 16.02 -1.66 -6.67
CA ASN A 138 17.48 -1.70 -6.48
C ASN A 138 17.93 -1.78 -5.01
N ARG A 139 17.02 -1.75 -4.04
CA ARG A 139 17.28 -1.88 -2.59
C ARG A 139 16.08 -2.51 -1.88
N THR A 140 16.31 -3.15 -0.75
CA THR A 140 15.23 -3.65 0.15
C THR A 140 14.38 -2.50 0.68
N ALA A 141 13.09 -2.73 0.87
CA ALA A 141 12.22 -1.83 1.63
C ALA A 141 12.76 -1.61 3.07
N MET A 142 12.96 -0.34 3.46
CA MET A 142 13.30 -0.01 4.84
C MET A 142 12.08 -0.16 5.77
N PRO A 143 12.29 -0.50 7.06
CA PRO A 143 11.27 -0.37 8.10
C PRO A 143 10.59 1.00 8.13
N VAL A 144 9.26 1.03 7.97
CA VAL A 144 8.41 2.20 8.32
C VAL A 144 8.17 2.32 9.82
N ILE A 145 8.29 1.21 10.56
CA ILE A 145 8.10 1.17 12.02
C ILE A 145 9.20 1.98 12.69
N ASN A 146 8.80 2.94 13.53
CA ASN A 146 9.65 3.96 14.14
C ASN A 146 10.37 4.91 13.15
N ALA A 147 10.01 4.95 11.85
CA ALA A 147 10.69 5.78 10.86
C ALA A 147 10.62 7.29 11.18
N VAL A 148 9.59 7.72 11.93
CA VAL A 148 9.40 9.11 12.39
C VAL A 148 10.60 9.71 13.12
N TYR A 149 11.38 8.91 13.86
CA TYR A 149 12.55 9.41 14.58
C TYR A 149 13.72 9.77 13.65
N SER A 150 13.63 9.39 12.36
CA SER A 150 14.67 9.63 11.38
C SER A 150 14.52 11.01 10.73
N PRO A 151 15.55 11.88 10.77
CA PRO A 151 15.49 13.20 10.12
C PRO A 151 15.54 13.12 8.58
N THR A 152 15.88 11.95 8.03
CA THR A 152 15.91 11.67 6.58
C THR A 152 15.51 10.22 6.31
N ASN A 153 14.71 9.97 5.28
CA ASN A 153 14.25 8.63 4.88
C ASN A 153 14.87 8.13 3.56
N PHE A 154 14.58 6.87 3.24
CA PHE A 154 15.37 5.98 2.38
C PHE A 154 16.78 5.64 2.90
N TRP A 155 17.41 4.62 2.31
CA TRP A 155 18.75 4.15 2.68
C TRP A 155 19.87 5.17 2.41
N ASP A 156 19.69 6.07 1.45
CA ASP A 156 20.62 7.14 1.06
C ASP A 156 20.34 8.49 1.73
N GLY A 157 19.16 8.63 2.34
CA GLY A 157 18.70 9.86 2.99
C GLY A 157 18.09 10.90 2.04
N ARG A 158 17.65 10.51 0.84
CA ARG A 158 17.11 11.44 -0.17
C ARG A 158 15.81 12.14 0.24
N ALA A 159 14.97 11.51 1.06
CA ALA A 159 13.78 12.14 1.61
C ALA A 159 14.17 12.95 2.85
N THR A 160 14.11 14.28 2.79
CA THR A 160 14.63 15.17 3.84
C THR A 160 13.54 15.73 4.75
N GLY A 161 13.93 16.28 5.89
CA GLY A 161 13.02 16.99 6.81
C GLY A 161 12.29 18.20 6.19
N THR A 162 12.72 18.73 5.05
CA THR A 162 11.98 19.78 4.32
C THR A 162 11.05 19.14 3.28
N PHE A 163 9.74 19.20 3.51
CA PHE A 163 8.73 18.72 2.56
C PHE A 163 8.24 19.85 1.65
N ARG A 164 8.21 19.57 0.36
CA ARG A 164 7.73 20.47 -0.69
C ARG A 164 6.53 19.86 -1.41
N ASP A 165 5.59 20.70 -1.77
CA ASP A 165 4.46 20.34 -2.60
C ASP A 165 4.92 19.77 -3.96
N PRO A 166 4.53 18.54 -4.34
CA PRO A 166 4.98 17.93 -5.59
C PRO A 166 4.55 18.63 -6.89
N LEU A 167 3.54 19.51 -6.86
CA LEU A 167 3.04 20.21 -8.06
C LEU A 167 3.64 21.61 -8.19
N THR A 168 3.72 22.34 -7.07
CA THR A 168 4.11 23.76 -7.03
C THR A 168 5.53 23.99 -6.52
N ASN A 169 6.20 22.95 -5.99
CA ASN A 169 7.52 23.02 -5.36
C ASN A 169 7.60 23.95 -4.12
N ALA A 170 6.45 24.47 -3.65
CA ALA A 170 6.33 25.32 -2.47
C ALA A 170 6.68 24.54 -1.20
N VAL A 171 7.36 25.16 -0.24
CA VAL A 171 7.68 24.49 1.04
C VAL A 171 6.43 24.42 1.91
N ILE A 172 5.99 23.20 2.23
CA ILE A 172 4.88 22.96 3.15
C ILE A 172 5.41 22.78 4.58
N LEU A 173 6.47 21.99 4.75
CA LEU A 173 7.12 21.77 6.04
C LEU A 173 8.61 22.15 5.91
N ASN A 174 9.05 23.15 6.67
CA ASN A 174 10.47 23.53 6.69
C ASN A 174 11.37 22.46 7.34
N ASN A 175 10.86 21.74 8.33
CA ASN A 175 11.54 20.68 9.06
C ASN A 175 10.52 19.61 9.54
N GLY A 176 10.99 18.39 9.85
CA GLY A 176 10.17 17.28 10.36
C GLY A 176 9.30 16.57 9.31
N GLY A 177 9.42 16.94 8.04
CA GLY A 177 8.67 16.41 6.89
C GLY A 177 9.30 15.19 6.20
N ALA A 178 10.16 14.42 6.87
CA ALA A 178 10.92 13.34 6.24
C ALA A 178 10.06 12.12 5.84
N LEU A 179 8.90 11.95 6.46
CA LEU A 179 7.92 10.92 6.08
C LEU A 179 7.12 11.39 4.85
N GLU A 180 6.62 12.63 4.89
CA GLU A 180 5.95 13.27 3.75
C GLU A 180 6.82 13.27 2.49
N SER A 181 8.10 13.63 2.61
CA SER A 181 9.09 13.61 1.51
C SER A 181 9.40 12.21 0.97
N GLN A 182 9.10 11.13 1.71
CA GLN A 182 9.27 9.75 1.25
C GLN A 182 7.99 9.24 0.57
N ALA A 183 6.82 9.57 1.12
CA ALA A 183 5.53 9.03 0.69
C ALA A 183 5.14 9.41 -0.75
N VAL A 184 5.73 10.48 -1.30
CA VAL A 184 5.46 10.96 -2.67
C VAL A 184 6.21 10.23 -3.78
N GLY A 185 7.23 9.43 -3.45
CA GLY A 185 8.05 8.73 -4.44
C GLY A 185 7.39 7.48 -5.02
N PRO A 186 7.08 6.46 -4.19
CA PRO A 186 6.59 5.16 -4.66
C PRO A 186 5.33 5.21 -5.55
N PRO A 187 4.32 6.07 -5.32
CA PRO A 187 3.13 6.14 -6.18
C PRO A 187 3.40 6.54 -7.64
N LEU A 188 4.55 7.16 -7.94
CA LEU A 188 4.96 7.52 -9.31
C LEU A 188 6.12 6.66 -9.85
N SER A 189 6.55 5.65 -9.10
CA SER A 189 7.67 4.77 -9.46
C SER A 189 7.16 3.62 -10.33
N ASP A 190 7.59 3.59 -11.59
CA ASP A 190 7.30 2.58 -12.62
C ASP A 190 7.75 1.17 -12.22
N ILE A 191 8.77 1.08 -11.37
CA ILE A 191 9.20 -0.17 -10.72
C ILE A 191 8.24 -0.53 -9.58
N GLU A 192 7.91 0.41 -8.69
CA GLU A 192 7.23 0.09 -7.41
C GLU A 192 5.70 -0.03 -7.54
N MET A 193 5.01 0.99 -8.06
CA MET A 193 3.53 1.08 -8.02
C MET A 193 2.87 1.51 -9.35
N ALA A 194 3.63 2.01 -10.32
CA ALA A 194 3.07 2.74 -11.46
C ALA A 194 3.33 2.12 -12.84
N HIS A 195 2.72 2.68 -13.87
CA HIS A 195 3.22 2.59 -15.24
C HIS A 195 4.23 3.72 -15.53
N ASP A 196 4.95 3.58 -16.64
CA ASP A 196 5.84 4.61 -17.17
C ASP A 196 5.10 5.94 -17.43
N ASN A 197 5.74 7.06 -17.13
CA ASN A 197 5.24 8.44 -17.25
C ASN A 197 3.95 8.79 -16.48
N VAL A 198 3.54 8.00 -15.47
CA VAL A 198 2.43 8.40 -14.59
C VAL A 198 2.71 9.76 -13.92
N ASN A 199 1.65 10.52 -13.65
CA ASN A 199 1.73 11.76 -12.92
C ASN A 199 0.66 11.87 -11.82
N TRP A 200 0.78 12.91 -10.99
CA TRP A 200 -0.12 13.12 -9.87
C TRP A 200 -1.56 13.42 -10.26
N ALA A 201 -1.85 13.99 -11.43
CA ALA A 201 -3.23 14.23 -11.85
C ALA A 201 -3.97 12.90 -11.98
N GLU A 202 -3.40 11.94 -12.72
CA GLU A 202 -3.94 10.59 -12.89
C GLU A 202 -4.12 9.86 -11.55
N VAL A 203 -3.15 9.94 -10.64
CA VAL A 203 -3.26 9.32 -9.30
C VAL A 203 -4.42 9.92 -8.51
N THR A 204 -4.56 11.26 -8.50
CA THR A 204 -5.65 11.92 -7.76
C THR A 204 -7.03 11.71 -8.39
N GLU A 205 -7.12 11.71 -9.72
CA GLU A 205 -8.35 11.43 -10.47
C GLU A 205 -8.82 9.99 -10.27
N LYS A 206 -7.88 9.05 -10.23
CA LYS A 206 -8.15 7.65 -9.90
C LYS A 206 -8.69 7.52 -8.47
N LEU A 207 -8.04 8.15 -7.49
CA LEU A 207 -8.52 8.14 -6.11
C LEU A 207 -9.91 8.76 -5.97
N SER A 208 -10.23 9.86 -6.69
CA SER A 208 -11.57 10.49 -6.59
C SER A 208 -12.71 9.59 -7.05
N ARG A 209 -12.46 8.64 -7.97
CA ARG A 209 -13.45 7.65 -8.43
C ARG A 209 -13.37 6.29 -7.73
N SER A 210 -12.34 6.06 -6.92
CA SER A 210 -12.15 4.81 -6.18
C SER A 210 -12.90 4.82 -4.85
N MET A 211 -13.42 3.65 -4.46
CA MET A 211 -13.89 3.44 -3.09
C MET A 211 -12.70 3.09 -2.18
N PRO A 212 -12.54 3.72 -1.01
CA PRO A 212 -11.46 3.42 -0.07
C PRO A 212 -11.38 1.92 0.31
N LEU A 213 -10.18 1.32 0.18
CA LEU A 213 -9.87 -0.07 0.54
C LEU A 213 -10.76 -1.15 -0.11
N ASN A 214 -11.39 -0.87 -1.27
CA ASN A 214 -12.36 -1.78 -1.87
C ASN A 214 -11.77 -3.16 -2.25
N LEU A 215 -10.47 -3.22 -2.56
CA LEU A 215 -9.75 -4.46 -2.86
C LEU A 215 -9.29 -5.25 -1.62
N ALA A 216 -9.38 -4.67 -0.42
CA ALA A 216 -8.88 -5.25 0.81
C ALA A 216 -10.02 -5.82 1.67
N ASN A 217 -9.78 -6.96 2.32
CA ASN A 217 -10.71 -7.62 3.23
C ASN A 217 -10.20 -7.54 4.68
N GLY A 218 -11.06 -7.87 5.66
CA GLY A 218 -10.65 -7.92 7.07
C GLY A 218 -10.19 -6.56 7.60
N ILE A 219 -10.91 -5.50 7.24
CA ILE A 219 -10.56 -4.11 7.56
C ILE A 219 -10.42 -3.94 9.09
N PRO A 220 -9.28 -3.41 9.59
CA PRO A 220 -9.09 -3.05 10.99
C PRO A 220 -10.24 -2.22 11.57
N SER A 221 -10.60 -2.44 12.83
CA SER A 221 -11.81 -1.85 13.44
C SER A 221 -11.81 -0.32 13.48
N ASP A 222 -10.63 0.29 13.65
CA ASP A 222 -10.41 1.73 13.61
C ASP A 222 -10.71 2.33 12.22
N VAL A 223 -10.35 1.62 11.16
CA VAL A 223 -10.66 2.01 9.77
C VAL A 223 -12.10 1.65 9.40
N ALA A 224 -12.58 0.49 9.81
CA ALA A 224 -13.93 0.01 9.51
C ALA A 224 -15.03 0.95 10.06
N THR A 225 -14.77 1.59 11.21
CA THR A 225 -15.67 2.60 11.77
C THR A 225 -15.74 3.85 10.90
N ALA A 226 -14.62 4.30 10.33
CA ALA A 226 -14.59 5.46 9.44
C ALA A 226 -15.12 5.18 8.03
N LEU A 227 -15.20 3.90 7.63
CA LEU A 227 -15.78 3.45 6.36
C LEU A 227 -17.23 2.96 6.47
N ALA A 228 -17.83 2.99 7.67
CA ALA A 228 -19.16 2.44 7.93
C ALA A 228 -20.27 3.09 7.09
N ASP A 229 -20.13 4.38 6.78
CA ASP A 229 -21.04 5.15 5.93
C ASP A 229 -20.65 5.17 4.43
N ARG A 230 -19.70 4.31 4.03
CA ARG A 230 -19.16 4.19 2.66
C ARG A 230 -18.72 5.54 2.04
N PRO A 231 -17.85 6.31 2.72
CA PRO A 231 -17.41 7.61 2.23
C PRO A 231 -16.59 7.47 0.94
N SER A 232 -16.68 8.49 0.08
CA SER A 232 -15.74 8.66 -1.02
C SER A 232 -14.36 9.11 -0.47
N TYR A 233 -13.30 9.06 -1.30
CA TYR A 233 -12.05 9.71 -0.92
C TYR A 233 -12.24 11.22 -0.65
N PRO A 234 -12.91 12.02 -1.50
CA PRO A 234 -13.26 13.42 -1.18
C PRO A 234 -13.88 13.64 0.20
N ASP A 235 -14.80 12.77 0.65
CA ASP A 235 -15.37 12.85 2.01
C ASP A 235 -14.32 12.58 3.10
N LEU A 236 -13.40 11.65 2.89
CA LEU A 236 -12.29 11.39 3.83
C LEU A 236 -11.29 12.55 3.87
N PHE A 237 -10.98 13.17 2.74
CA PHE A 237 -10.14 14.39 2.70
C PHE A 237 -10.85 15.56 3.40
N LEU A 238 -12.16 15.73 3.20
CA LEU A 238 -12.98 16.70 3.94
C LEU A 238 -12.91 16.46 5.46
N ARG A 239 -13.05 15.22 5.92
CA ARG A 239 -12.92 14.84 7.34
C ARG A 239 -11.50 15.12 7.89
N ALA A 240 -10.45 14.95 7.08
CA ALA A 240 -9.05 15.03 7.52
C ALA A 240 -8.42 16.43 7.41
N PHE A 241 -8.87 17.25 6.47
CA PHE A 241 -8.28 18.55 6.12
C PHE A 241 -9.28 19.72 6.09
N GLY A 242 -10.59 19.46 6.25
CA GLY A 242 -11.64 20.47 6.12
C GLY A 242 -12.00 20.82 4.66
N ASP A 243 -11.50 20.05 3.69
CA ASP A 243 -11.58 20.36 2.26
C ASP A 243 -11.54 19.04 1.44
N ARG A 244 -12.42 18.94 0.43
CA ARG A 244 -12.62 17.74 -0.42
C ARG A 244 -11.47 17.45 -1.39
N GLN A 245 -10.62 18.44 -1.73
CA GLN A 245 -9.60 18.26 -2.77
C GLN A 245 -8.55 17.22 -2.35
N ILE A 246 -8.34 16.25 -3.23
CA ILE A 246 -7.25 15.28 -3.15
C ILE A 246 -6.02 15.94 -3.79
N THR A 247 -4.93 16.11 -3.02
CA THR A 247 -3.67 16.63 -3.55
C THR A 247 -2.49 15.76 -3.13
N PRO A 248 -1.37 15.76 -3.90
CA PRO A 248 -0.17 15.00 -3.55
C PRO A 248 0.37 15.35 -2.16
N ALA A 249 0.33 16.64 -1.82
CA ALA A 249 0.64 17.14 -0.49
C ALA A 249 -0.24 16.53 0.59
N ARG A 250 -1.57 16.53 0.42
CA ARG A 250 -2.50 15.96 1.41
C ARG A 250 -2.39 14.44 1.53
N ILE A 251 -2.13 13.72 0.43
CA ILE A 251 -1.80 12.29 0.44
C ILE A 251 -0.56 12.04 1.31
N ALA A 252 0.53 12.76 1.05
CA ALA A 252 1.78 12.63 1.81
C ALA A 252 1.62 12.97 3.30
N LEU A 253 0.92 14.08 3.59
CA LEU A 253 0.60 14.50 4.96
C LEU A 253 -0.22 13.43 5.70
N ALA A 254 -1.21 12.82 5.05
CA ALA A 254 -2.03 11.77 5.66
C ALA A 254 -1.24 10.48 5.92
N ILE A 255 -0.53 9.95 4.92
CA ILE A 255 0.32 8.75 5.07
C ILE A 255 1.35 8.95 6.19
N ALA A 256 2.04 10.09 6.19
CA ALA A 256 2.99 10.43 7.23
C ALA A 256 2.35 10.55 8.63
N THR A 257 1.09 11.01 8.74
CA THR A 257 0.36 10.99 10.02
C THR A 257 0.06 9.58 10.51
N TYR A 258 -0.21 8.61 9.62
CA TYR A 258 -0.33 7.21 10.02
C TYR A 258 1.02 6.61 10.45
N GLU A 259 2.10 6.83 9.69
CA GLU A 259 3.43 6.31 10.02
C GLU A 259 3.95 6.82 11.37
N ARG A 260 3.59 8.05 11.76
CA ARG A 260 3.87 8.61 13.11
C ARG A 260 3.27 7.79 14.25
N THR A 261 2.29 6.94 14.00
CA THR A 261 1.68 6.06 15.02
C THR A 261 2.31 4.67 15.10
N LEU A 262 3.20 4.31 14.16
CA LEU A 262 3.86 3.00 14.11
C LEU A 262 5.07 2.94 15.07
N ILE A 263 4.81 3.11 16.37
CA ILE A 263 5.81 3.17 17.44
C ILE A 263 5.89 1.83 18.19
N SER A 264 7.05 1.17 18.14
CA SER A 264 7.28 -0.11 18.81
C SER A 264 8.13 0.07 20.07
N ASP A 265 7.47 0.21 21.21
CA ASP A 265 7.99 0.58 22.53
C ASP A 265 7.62 -0.43 23.65
N GLN A 266 7.25 -1.67 23.30
CA GLN A 266 6.85 -2.71 24.26
C GLN A 266 7.65 -4.03 24.13
N SER A 267 8.88 -3.98 23.61
CA SER A 267 9.77 -5.14 23.55
C SER A 267 10.20 -5.61 24.94
N PRO A 268 10.76 -6.83 25.08
CA PRO A 268 11.35 -7.29 26.34
C PRO A 268 12.43 -6.34 26.90
N PHE A 269 13.23 -5.71 26.04
CA PHE A 269 14.17 -4.64 26.43
C PHE A 269 13.47 -3.42 26.99
N ASP A 270 12.39 -2.93 26.36
CA ASP A 270 11.65 -1.75 26.87
C ASP A 270 11.12 -2.00 28.28
N ARG A 271 10.55 -3.18 28.53
CA ARG A 271 10.06 -3.55 29.86
C ARG A 271 11.19 -3.74 30.88
N PHE A 272 12.31 -4.35 30.47
CA PHE A 272 13.49 -4.50 31.33
C PHE A 272 14.04 -3.14 31.78
N VAL A 273 14.15 -2.20 30.85
CA VAL A 273 14.61 -0.84 31.11
C VAL A 273 13.59 -0.03 31.94
N ALA A 274 12.30 -0.33 31.83
CA ALA A 274 11.24 0.20 32.70
C ALA A 274 11.26 -0.37 34.14
N GLY A 275 12.18 -1.29 34.45
CA GLY A 275 12.37 -1.88 35.77
C GLY A 275 11.80 -3.30 35.94
N GLU A 276 11.19 -3.89 34.91
CA GLU A 276 10.79 -5.31 34.92
C GLU A 276 12.03 -6.19 34.70
N THR A 277 12.86 -6.36 35.73
CA THR A 277 14.17 -7.02 35.64
C THR A 277 14.14 -8.47 35.14
N THR A 278 12.97 -9.13 35.16
CA THR A 278 12.73 -10.47 34.61
C THR A 278 12.28 -10.49 33.15
N ALA A 279 12.05 -9.35 32.52
CA ALA A 279 11.56 -9.27 31.14
C ALA A 279 12.59 -9.78 30.11
N MET A 280 13.88 -9.66 30.40
CA MET A 280 14.97 -10.20 29.59
C MET A 280 15.60 -11.43 30.25
N THR A 281 16.00 -12.41 29.44
CA THR A 281 16.77 -13.57 29.93
C THR A 281 18.21 -13.19 30.25
N GLN A 282 18.91 -14.01 31.05
CA GLN A 282 20.34 -13.79 31.30
C GLN A 282 21.20 -13.84 30.02
N ALA A 283 20.80 -14.64 29.02
CA ALA A 283 21.46 -14.66 27.71
C ALA A 283 21.26 -13.33 26.94
N GLN A 284 20.07 -12.73 27.03
CA GLN A 284 19.77 -11.43 26.43
C GLN A 284 20.49 -10.28 27.15
N ILE A 285 20.61 -10.34 28.48
CA ILE A 285 21.41 -9.38 29.27
C ILE A 285 22.90 -9.51 28.91
N GLN A 286 23.42 -10.74 28.79
CA GLN A 286 24.78 -10.98 28.29
C GLN A 286 24.95 -10.41 26.86
N GLY A 287 23.96 -10.60 25.98
CA GLY A 287 23.96 -10.05 24.62
C GLY A 287 23.97 -8.53 24.57
N MET A 288 23.21 -7.88 25.44
CA MET A 288 23.22 -6.43 25.64
C MET A 288 24.59 -5.94 26.15
N ASN A 289 25.24 -6.69 27.04
CA ASN A 289 26.59 -6.37 27.51
C ASN A 289 27.64 -6.54 26.40
N VAL A 290 27.50 -7.57 25.54
CA VAL A 290 28.32 -7.73 24.33
C VAL A 290 28.12 -6.54 23.39
N PHE A 291 26.86 -6.18 23.10
CA PHE A 291 26.48 -5.06 22.22
C PHE A 291 27.10 -3.72 22.64
N ASN A 292 27.18 -3.48 23.96
CA ASN A 292 27.76 -2.28 24.55
C ASN A 292 29.27 -2.35 24.81
N SER A 293 29.91 -3.50 24.56
CA SER A 293 31.34 -3.69 24.86
C SER A 293 32.23 -2.84 23.93
N PRO A 294 33.35 -2.28 24.41
CA PRO A 294 34.26 -1.48 23.58
C PRO A 294 34.82 -2.20 22.35
N GLY A 295 34.91 -3.54 22.40
CA GLY A 295 35.35 -4.36 21.27
C GLY A 295 34.26 -4.51 20.19
N ALA A 296 33.03 -4.86 20.59
CA ALA A 296 31.94 -5.05 19.62
C ALA A 296 31.45 -3.72 19.04
N ALA A 297 31.46 -2.65 19.86
CA ALA A 297 31.17 -1.27 19.48
C ALA A 297 29.83 -1.05 18.73
N CYS A 298 28.87 -1.98 18.84
CA CYS A 298 27.61 -1.92 18.10
C CYS A 298 26.83 -0.65 18.45
N ASN A 299 26.87 -0.27 19.72
CA ASN A 299 26.25 0.93 20.28
C ASN A 299 26.82 2.27 19.74
N VAL A 300 27.98 2.30 19.08
CA VAL A 300 28.54 3.54 18.46
C VAL A 300 27.68 4.00 17.28
N CYS A 301 27.13 3.05 16.52
CA CYS A 301 26.23 3.32 15.40
C CYS A 301 24.77 3.08 15.77
N HIS A 302 24.49 1.93 16.39
CA HIS A 302 23.16 1.54 16.84
C HIS A 302 22.90 2.03 18.27
N THR A 303 22.99 3.35 18.46
CA THR A 303 22.89 3.99 19.78
C THR A 303 21.55 3.71 20.46
N ALA A 304 21.60 3.24 21.70
CA ALA A 304 20.57 3.57 22.68
C ALA A 304 20.73 5.08 23.00
N PHE A 305 20.04 5.90 22.19
CA PHE A 305 19.96 7.37 22.21
C PHE A 305 20.95 8.14 23.11
N GLN A 306 21.91 8.82 22.48
CA GLN A 306 22.67 9.90 23.11
C GLN A 306 22.19 11.26 22.57
N GLY A 307 21.37 11.95 23.35
CA GLY A 307 21.10 13.38 23.21
C GLY A 307 21.80 14.21 24.30
N PRO A 308 21.85 15.55 24.17
CA PRO A 308 22.25 16.44 25.27
C PRO A 308 21.32 16.22 26.50
N PRO A 309 21.76 16.56 27.73
CA PRO A 309 21.30 15.91 28.94
C PRO A 309 19.78 15.88 29.05
N ALA A 310 19.24 14.66 29.10
CA ALA A 310 17.84 14.47 29.43
C ALA A 310 17.54 15.05 30.83
N PRO A 311 16.33 15.56 31.07
CA PRO A 311 15.97 16.09 32.39
C PRO A 311 16.16 15.04 33.51
N PRO A 312 16.56 15.43 34.73
CA PRO A 312 16.54 14.59 35.92
C PRO A 312 17.14 13.18 35.75
N ASN A 313 16.46 12.06 36.04
CA ASN A 313 15.03 11.68 36.03
C ASN A 313 14.42 11.16 34.71
N THR A 314 15.18 11.10 33.62
CA THR A 314 14.79 10.33 32.40
C THR A 314 15.65 9.07 32.27
N VAL A 315 15.05 7.89 32.44
CA VAL A 315 15.71 6.59 32.25
C VAL A 315 15.01 5.84 31.11
N GLY A 316 15.77 5.47 30.07
CA GLY A 316 15.37 4.39 29.17
C GLY A 316 15.12 4.73 27.70
N THR A 317 16.12 5.24 26.99
CA THR A 317 15.97 5.77 25.63
C THR A 317 16.77 4.97 24.60
N GLY A 318 16.11 4.40 23.57
CA GLY A 318 16.86 3.68 22.53
C GLY A 318 16.09 3.33 21.26
N ILE A 319 16.35 4.05 20.18
CA ILE A 319 15.90 3.71 18.82
C ILE A 319 16.88 2.77 18.09
N PHE A 320 18.01 2.40 18.70
CA PHE A 320 19.03 1.51 18.14
C PHE A 320 19.57 1.97 16.77
N SER A 321 19.66 3.29 16.60
CA SER A 321 20.27 3.98 15.47
C SER A 321 20.59 5.41 15.89
N ASN A 322 21.69 5.95 15.37
CA ASN A 322 21.99 7.39 15.41
C ASN A 322 21.61 8.12 14.10
N PHE A 323 20.98 7.41 13.15
CA PHE A 323 20.60 7.85 11.81
C PHE A 323 21.73 8.47 10.96
N THR A 324 22.99 8.26 11.35
CA THR A 324 24.15 8.64 10.53
C THR A 324 24.30 7.70 9.34
N PHE A 325 25.20 8.05 8.41
CA PHE A 325 25.47 7.26 7.20
C PHE A 325 26.84 6.61 7.30
N ARG A 326 26.90 5.30 7.06
CA ARG A 326 28.09 4.47 7.26
C ARG A 326 28.28 3.55 6.06
N ASN A 327 29.52 3.35 5.65
CA ASN A 327 29.89 2.28 4.73
C ASN A 327 30.50 1.15 5.57
N ILE A 328 29.88 -0.02 5.52
CA ILE A 328 30.30 -1.20 6.29
C ILE A 328 31.19 -2.15 5.49
N GLY A 329 31.46 -1.82 4.21
CA GLY A 329 32.21 -2.64 3.28
C GLY A 329 31.43 -3.81 2.71
N LEU A 330 30.10 -3.70 2.58
CA LEU A 330 29.23 -4.81 2.16
C LEU A 330 29.36 -5.17 0.68
N ARG A 331 29.49 -4.15 -0.17
CA ARG A 331 29.64 -4.22 -1.63
C ARG A 331 30.75 -3.27 -2.09
N PRO A 332 31.34 -3.47 -3.28
CA PRO A 332 32.13 -2.43 -3.94
C PRO A 332 31.32 -1.14 -4.03
N PRO A 333 31.83 0.02 -3.57
CA PRO A 333 31.06 1.26 -3.58
C PRO A 333 30.72 1.78 -5.00
N ALA A 334 31.28 1.18 -6.06
CA ALA A 334 30.91 1.44 -7.45
C ALA A 334 29.58 0.77 -7.86
N GLU A 335 29.12 -0.26 -7.13
CA GLU A 335 27.88 -0.98 -7.45
C GLU A 335 26.63 -0.30 -6.88
N ASP A 336 26.74 0.30 -5.69
CA ASP A 336 25.75 1.24 -5.19
C ASP A 336 26.48 2.40 -4.51
N LEU A 337 26.47 3.55 -5.18
CA LEU A 337 27.07 4.80 -4.71
C LEU A 337 26.42 5.31 -3.40
N GLY A 338 25.24 4.79 -3.03
CA GLY A 338 24.57 5.09 -1.77
C GLY A 338 24.28 6.57 -1.61
N ARG A 339 24.67 7.14 -0.46
CA ARG A 339 24.48 8.55 -0.15
C ARG A 339 25.19 9.52 -1.12
N GLN A 340 26.24 9.12 -1.83
CA GLN A 340 26.88 10.00 -2.83
C GLN A 340 25.86 10.47 -3.89
N LEU A 341 24.85 9.66 -4.24
CA LEU A 341 23.78 10.06 -5.18
C LEU A 341 22.93 11.24 -4.69
N VAL A 342 22.93 11.51 -3.38
CA VAL A 342 22.15 12.57 -2.73
C VAL A 342 23.02 13.80 -2.43
N THR A 343 24.28 13.59 -2.03
CA THR A 343 25.17 14.69 -1.60
C THR A 343 26.14 15.16 -2.68
N ASN A 344 26.30 14.39 -3.76
CA ASN A 344 27.37 14.54 -4.76
C ASN A 344 28.80 14.53 -4.19
N ASN A 345 28.97 14.17 -2.91
CA ASN A 345 30.26 14.15 -2.23
C ASN A 345 30.90 12.75 -2.36
N PRO A 346 32.08 12.60 -3.00
CA PRO A 346 32.77 11.31 -3.08
C PRO A 346 33.06 10.66 -1.72
N ALA A 347 33.19 11.45 -0.65
CA ALA A 347 33.38 10.92 0.71
C ALA A 347 32.13 10.19 1.27
N ASP A 348 30.96 10.32 0.64
CA ASP A 348 29.73 9.61 1.03
C ASP A 348 29.46 8.34 0.20
N ARG A 349 30.39 7.94 -0.68
CA ARG A 349 30.23 6.77 -1.55
C ARG A 349 30.02 5.48 -0.77
N GLY A 350 29.00 4.71 -1.13
CA GLY A 350 28.66 3.44 -0.47
C GLY A 350 28.22 3.60 0.98
N ARG A 351 27.95 4.82 1.46
CA ARG A 351 27.39 5.04 2.79
C ARG A 351 25.88 4.94 2.77
N PHE A 352 25.34 4.20 3.73
CA PHE A 352 23.90 4.02 3.92
C PHE A 352 23.49 4.37 5.35
N LYS A 353 22.25 4.80 5.52
CA LYS A 353 21.67 5.15 6.80
C LYS A 353 21.73 3.95 7.74
N VAL A 354 22.23 4.15 8.96
CA VAL A 354 22.18 3.14 10.02
C VAL A 354 20.71 2.82 10.33
N PRO A 355 20.22 1.59 10.11
CA PRO A 355 18.84 1.23 10.40
C PRO A 355 18.63 1.05 11.90
N SER A 356 17.39 1.22 12.38
CA SER A 356 17.01 0.77 13.71
C SER A 356 17.12 -0.76 13.80
N LEU A 357 17.58 -1.29 14.94
CA LEU A 357 17.55 -2.72 15.23
C LEU A 357 16.26 -3.18 15.94
N ARG A 358 15.32 -2.26 16.22
CA ARG A 358 14.01 -2.65 16.76
C ARG A 358 13.31 -3.58 15.76
N ASN A 359 12.79 -4.69 16.28
CA ASN A 359 12.15 -5.75 15.51
C ASN A 359 13.05 -6.45 14.46
N ALA A 360 14.38 -6.28 14.51
CA ALA A 360 15.28 -6.87 13.52
C ALA A 360 15.16 -8.40 13.43
N GLY A 361 14.75 -9.08 14.51
CA GLY A 361 14.47 -10.52 14.51
C GLY A 361 13.26 -10.97 13.67
N LEU A 362 12.41 -10.06 13.21
CA LEU A 362 11.29 -10.37 12.30
C LEU A 362 11.68 -10.34 10.82
N LYS A 363 12.83 -9.72 10.49
CA LYS A 363 13.33 -9.60 9.11
C LYS A 363 13.85 -10.96 8.60
N ARG A 364 13.64 -11.21 7.31
CA ARG A 364 14.25 -12.35 6.59
C ARG A 364 15.60 -11.95 6.00
N ASN A 365 15.61 -10.84 5.26
CA ASN A 365 16.79 -10.35 4.55
C ASN A 365 17.30 -9.06 5.20
N PHE A 366 18.62 -8.90 5.25
CA PHE A 366 19.32 -7.82 5.96
C PHE A 366 20.19 -6.97 5.03
N MET A 367 20.50 -5.75 5.47
CA MET A 367 21.18 -4.69 4.71
C MET A 367 20.36 -4.10 3.56
N HIS A 368 20.89 -3.04 2.93
CA HIS A 368 20.22 -2.31 1.83
C HIS A 368 19.98 -3.18 0.59
N ASN A 369 20.79 -4.23 0.40
CA ASN A 369 20.73 -5.15 -0.74
C ASN A 369 20.18 -6.55 -0.39
N GLY A 370 19.73 -6.77 0.86
CA GLY A 370 19.17 -8.05 1.32
C GLY A 370 20.14 -9.24 1.37
N GLN A 371 21.45 -9.04 1.16
CA GLN A 371 22.45 -10.10 0.92
C GLN A 371 22.56 -11.18 2.01
N PHE A 372 22.16 -10.90 3.25
CA PHE A 372 22.16 -11.89 4.33
C PHE A 372 20.74 -12.32 4.67
N ASN A 373 20.53 -13.63 4.85
CA ASN A 373 19.21 -14.25 5.07
C ASN A 373 18.93 -14.56 6.55
N ASN A 374 19.81 -14.15 7.47
CA ASN A 374 19.68 -14.35 8.91
C ASN A 374 20.66 -13.44 9.69
N LEU A 375 20.40 -13.23 10.98
CA LEU A 375 21.28 -12.44 11.87
C LEU A 375 22.64 -13.10 12.13
N THR A 376 22.76 -14.43 12.02
CA THR A 376 24.03 -15.13 12.23
C THR A 376 25.06 -14.69 11.18
N ASP A 377 24.68 -14.59 9.91
CA ASP A 377 25.56 -14.15 8.83
C ASP A 377 25.92 -12.66 8.95
N VAL A 378 24.97 -11.82 9.42
CA VAL A 378 25.24 -10.41 9.77
C VAL A 378 26.30 -10.32 10.87
N ILE A 379 26.18 -11.10 11.94
CA ILE A 379 27.14 -11.12 13.05
C ILE A 379 28.48 -11.71 12.59
N ARG A 380 28.49 -12.76 11.76
CA ARG A 380 29.70 -13.33 11.14
C ARG A 380 30.44 -12.31 10.28
N PHE A 381 29.71 -11.53 9.47
CA PHE A 381 30.26 -10.42 8.68
C PHE A 381 30.90 -9.36 9.59
N TYR A 382 30.21 -8.93 10.66
CA TYR A 382 30.75 -7.95 11.62
C TYR A 382 31.92 -8.48 12.47
N ALA A 383 31.97 -9.78 12.77
CA ALA A 383 33.03 -10.42 13.53
C ALA A 383 34.19 -10.98 12.68
N ARG A 384 34.10 -10.91 11.34
CA ARG A 384 35.09 -11.44 10.38
C ARG A 384 35.44 -12.92 10.59
N LEU A 385 34.44 -13.71 10.96
CA LEU A 385 34.65 -15.15 11.20
C LEU A 385 35.03 -15.87 9.90
N PRO A 386 35.82 -16.96 9.96
CA PRO A 386 36.19 -17.73 8.77
C PRO A 386 34.96 -18.13 7.94
N GLY A 387 35.02 -17.85 6.63
CA GLY A 387 33.89 -18.06 5.70
C GLY A 387 32.74 -17.07 5.86
N ALA A 388 32.96 -15.88 6.45
CA ALA A 388 32.04 -14.76 6.32
C ALA A 388 32.21 -14.07 4.95
N ALA A 389 31.19 -13.32 4.52
CA ALA A 389 31.28 -12.52 3.30
C ALA A 389 32.44 -11.51 3.36
N PRO A 390 33.12 -11.25 2.22
CA PRO A 390 34.26 -10.32 2.19
C PRO A 390 33.84 -8.91 2.55
N ARG A 391 34.81 -8.10 3.01
CA ARG A 391 34.63 -6.65 3.19
C ARG A 391 35.43 -5.86 2.18
N PHE A 392 34.78 -4.90 1.55
CA PHE A 392 35.41 -3.91 0.69
C PHE A 392 35.96 -2.76 1.54
N THR A 393 37.18 -2.34 1.24
CA THR A 393 37.94 -1.35 2.05
C THR A 393 37.80 0.08 1.56
N ASP A 394 37.36 0.30 0.31
CA ASP A 394 37.12 1.65 -0.23
C ASP A 394 36.00 2.35 0.57
N ASN A 395 36.29 3.58 1.00
CA ASN A 395 35.50 4.40 1.93
C ASN A 395 34.94 3.66 3.18
N LEU A 396 35.58 2.59 3.65
CA LEU A 396 35.14 1.81 4.81
C LEU A 396 35.20 2.67 6.08
N ASP A 397 34.14 2.64 6.91
CA ASP A 397 34.13 3.38 8.17
C ASP A 397 35.16 2.81 9.17
N PRO A 398 36.07 3.64 9.74
CA PRO A 398 37.10 3.18 10.69
C PRO A 398 36.56 2.53 11.96
N VAL A 399 35.33 2.83 12.39
CA VAL A 399 34.69 2.14 13.53
C VAL A 399 34.43 0.68 13.15
N VAL A 400 33.86 0.45 11.97
CA VAL A 400 33.58 -0.88 11.43
C VAL A 400 34.88 -1.66 11.16
N ALA A 401 35.97 -0.95 10.85
CA ALA A 401 37.30 -1.53 10.66
C ALA A 401 37.88 -2.19 11.93
N ASN A 402 37.38 -1.87 13.13
CA ASN A 402 37.95 -2.30 14.41
C ASN A 402 37.02 -3.17 15.28
N ILE A 403 35.84 -3.55 14.79
CA ILE A 403 34.89 -4.41 15.53
C ILE A 403 35.50 -5.79 15.81
N ASN A 404 35.50 -6.19 17.08
CA ASN A 404 35.91 -7.51 17.56
C ASN A 404 35.01 -7.97 18.73
N LEU A 405 34.39 -9.15 18.61
CA LEU A 405 33.53 -9.65 19.68
C LEU A 405 34.35 -10.06 20.92
N PRO A 406 33.86 -9.81 22.15
CA PRO A 406 34.54 -10.26 23.36
C PRO A 406 34.61 -11.80 23.42
N PRO A 407 35.63 -12.38 24.08
CA PRO A 407 35.74 -13.83 24.27
C PRO A 407 34.45 -14.44 24.84
N SER A 408 34.10 -15.64 24.39
CA SER A 408 32.92 -16.33 24.92
C SER A 408 33.16 -16.82 26.36
N PRO A 409 32.14 -16.77 27.23
CA PRO A 409 32.25 -17.36 28.57
C PRO A 409 32.39 -18.89 28.50
N PRO A 410 32.83 -19.54 29.59
CA PRO A 410 32.83 -20.99 29.68
C PRO A 410 31.41 -21.59 29.54
N PRO A 411 31.27 -22.79 28.94
CA PRO A 411 30.02 -23.54 28.97
C PRO A 411 29.52 -23.77 30.41
N PRO A 412 28.20 -23.81 30.66
CA PRO A 412 27.11 -23.90 29.68
C PRO A 412 26.56 -22.55 29.18
N ALA A 413 27.22 -21.42 29.47
CA ALA A 413 26.77 -20.11 29.00
C ALA A 413 26.85 -19.98 27.46
N PRO A 414 25.95 -19.20 26.82
CA PRO A 414 25.98 -19.01 25.38
C PRO A 414 27.23 -18.23 24.93
N THR A 415 27.67 -18.48 23.70
CA THR A 415 28.77 -17.72 23.08
C THR A 415 28.41 -16.24 22.95
N SER A 416 29.41 -15.36 22.92
CA SER A 416 29.18 -13.91 22.77
C SER A 416 28.35 -13.56 21.53
N ALA A 417 28.54 -14.29 20.43
CA ALA A 417 27.76 -14.15 19.21
C ALA A 417 26.30 -14.62 19.37
N ALA A 418 26.07 -15.76 20.01
CA ALA A 418 24.72 -16.28 20.25
C ALA A 418 23.93 -15.41 21.24
N ALA A 419 24.58 -14.92 22.30
CA ALA A 419 23.98 -13.98 23.25
C ALA A 419 23.61 -12.65 22.55
N LEU A 420 24.52 -12.08 21.75
CA LEU A 420 24.27 -10.88 20.95
C LEU A 420 23.11 -11.09 19.96
N GLN A 421 23.02 -12.26 19.34
CA GLN A 421 21.91 -12.61 18.47
C GLN A 421 20.58 -12.68 19.23
N ASP A 422 20.50 -13.37 20.36
CA ASP A 422 19.28 -13.45 21.19
C ASP A 422 18.81 -12.06 21.64
N PHE A 423 19.73 -11.18 22.03
CA PHE A 423 19.42 -9.78 22.32
C PHE A 423 18.76 -9.07 21.13
N ILE A 424 19.40 -9.05 19.95
CA ILE A 424 18.88 -8.34 18.77
C ILE A 424 17.60 -9.00 18.23
N GLN A 425 17.53 -10.33 18.24
CA GLN A 425 16.44 -11.09 17.63
C GLN A 425 15.18 -11.09 18.50
N ASN A 426 15.33 -11.30 19.81
CA ASN A 426 14.20 -11.55 20.71
C ASN A 426 13.97 -10.40 21.68
N ALA A 427 15.01 -9.83 22.30
CA ALA A 427 14.83 -8.75 23.28
C ALA A 427 14.41 -7.40 22.64
N LEU A 428 14.76 -7.17 21.38
CA LEU A 428 14.38 -5.95 20.63
C LEU A 428 13.09 -6.10 19.78
N THR A 429 12.39 -7.24 19.86
CA THR A 429 11.17 -7.49 19.10
C THR A 429 9.93 -7.18 19.94
N ASP A 430 9.10 -6.25 19.46
CA ASP A 430 7.83 -5.87 20.09
C ASP A 430 6.75 -6.92 19.79
N PRO A 431 6.09 -7.50 20.81
CA PRO A 431 5.05 -8.51 20.62
C PRO A 431 3.89 -8.04 19.75
N ARG A 432 3.56 -6.73 19.73
CA ARG A 432 2.47 -6.19 18.90
C ARG A 432 2.82 -6.17 17.42
N VAL A 433 4.07 -5.84 17.11
CA VAL A 433 4.61 -5.87 15.74
C VAL A 433 4.62 -7.30 15.20
N ALA A 434 5.05 -8.25 16.02
CA ALA A 434 5.07 -9.68 15.67
C ALA A 434 3.66 -10.28 15.49
N SER A 435 2.71 -9.89 16.35
CA SER A 435 1.31 -10.35 16.32
C SER A 435 0.39 -9.55 15.39
N GLN A 436 0.88 -8.45 14.80
CA GLN A 436 0.09 -7.52 13.97
C GLN A 436 -1.14 -6.97 14.72
N THR A 437 -0.96 -6.61 15.98
CA THR A 437 -1.99 -5.94 16.80
C THR A 437 -1.82 -4.42 16.79
N PHE A 438 -2.90 -3.68 17.01
CA PHE A 438 -2.95 -2.22 16.92
C PHE A 438 -1.77 -1.53 17.65
N PRO A 439 -1.07 -0.55 17.02
CA PRO A 439 -1.36 0.10 15.74
C PRO A 439 -0.78 -0.62 14.49
N PHE A 440 -0.25 -1.83 14.66
CA PHE A 440 0.38 -2.65 13.62
C PHE A 440 -0.58 -3.64 12.95
N ASP A 441 -1.88 -3.46 13.17
CA ASP A 441 -2.95 -4.20 12.53
C ASP A 441 -3.18 -3.70 11.10
N LYS A 442 -3.45 -4.65 10.19
CA LYS A 442 -3.57 -4.41 8.76
C LYS A 442 -4.77 -5.17 8.18
N PRO A 443 -5.36 -4.71 7.07
CA PRO A 443 -6.27 -5.54 6.29
C PRO A 443 -5.52 -6.66 5.56
N THR A 444 -6.28 -7.59 4.97
CA THR A 444 -5.78 -8.58 4.01
C THR A 444 -5.93 -8.03 2.60
N LEU A 445 -4.81 -7.84 1.91
CA LEU A 445 -4.75 -7.29 0.54
C LEU A 445 -5.24 -8.31 -0.50
N PHE A 446 -5.68 -7.86 -1.68
CA PHE A 446 -5.92 -8.74 -2.82
C PHE A 446 -4.66 -9.55 -3.17
N ALA A 447 -3.47 -8.94 -3.09
CA ALA A 447 -2.21 -9.64 -3.28
C ALA A 447 -1.90 -10.74 -2.23
N GLU A 448 -2.69 -10.85 -1.16
CA GLU A 448 -2.61 -11.91 -0.14
C GLU A 448 -3.71 -12.98 -0.29
N ARG A 449 -4.64 -12.81 -1.25
CA ARG A 449 -5.80 -13.70 -1.47
C ARG A 449 -5.65 -14.54 -2.75
N PRO A 450 -4.90 -15.66 -2.74
CA PRO A 450 -4.65 -16.45 -3.95
C PRO A 450 -5.92 -17.08 -4.57
N GLY A 451 -6.98 -17.30 -3.78
CA GLY A 451 -8.26 -17.83 -4.29
C GLY A 451 -9.07 -16.84 -5.13
N ASP A 452 -8.80 -15.53 -5.00
CA ASP A 452 -9.47 -14.47 -5.77
C ASP A 452 -8.70 -14.07 -7.03
N ARG A 453 -7.51 -14.67 -7.25
CA ARG A 453 -6.64 -14.36 -8.38
C ARG A 453 -7.02 -15.19 -9.63
N PRO A 454 -6.85 -14.63 -10.84
CA PRO A 454 -6.96 -15.41 -12.07
C PRO A 454 -5.98 -16.60 -12.08
N THR A 455 -6.45 -17.77 -12.53
CA THR A 455 -5.74 -19.04 -12.48
C THR A 455 -5.57 -19.62 -13.89
N SER A 456 -4.35 -20.04 -14.25
CA SER A 456 -4.06 -20.68 -15.54
C SER A 456 -4.52 -22.14 -15.59
N LEU A 457 -5.20 -22.52 -16.67
CA LEU A 457 -5.75 -23.86 -16.90
C LEU A 457 -5.04 -24.64 -18.04
N GLY A 458 -3.97 -24.08 -18.62
CA GLY A 458 -3.28 -24.68 -19.78
C GLY A 458 -4.08 -24.54 -21.08
N GLY A 459 -3.97 -25.51 -22.00
CA GLY A 459 -4.76 -25.53 -23.24
C GLY A 459 -4.27 -24.64 -24.41
N GLY A 460 -3.10 -24.02 -24.26
CA GLY A 460 -2.52 -23.20 -25.32
C GLY A 460 -2.05 -24.00 -26.54
N VAL A 461 -1.87 -23.30 -27.66
CA VAL A 461 -1.41 -23.84 -28.94
C VAL A 461 -0.25 -23.00 -29.44
N THR A 462 0.88 -23.66 -29.71
CA THR A 462 2.09 -23.02 -30.26
C THR A 462 1.87 -22.55 -31.69
N GLY A 463 2.57 -21.47 -32.05
CA GLY A 463 2.59 -20.93 -33.40
C GLY A 463 3.97 -21.00 -34.05
N SER A 464 4.29 -19.98 -34.82
CA SER A 464 5.58 -19.74 -35.44
C SER A 464 6.73 -19.93 -34.44
N GLY A 465 7.80 -20.59 -34.87
CA GLY A 465 8.94 -20.95 -34.01
C GLY A 465 8.63 -22.00 -32.93
N ASN A 466 7.46 -22.66 -32.96
CA ASN A 466 6.94 -23.50 -31.88
C ASN A 466 6.82 -22.77 -30.53
N ILE A 467 6.62 -21.44 -30.57
CA ILE A 467 6.48 -20.61 -29.38
C ILE A 467 5.01 -20.61 -28.95
N LEU A 468 4.78 -20.78 -27.65
CA LEU A 468 3.46 -20.70 -27.03
C LEU A 468 3.18 -19.24 -26.64
N PRO A 469 2.12 -18.59 -27.15
CA PRO A 469 1.64 -17.34 -26.58
C PRO A 469 1.15 -17.58 -25.14
N VAL A 470 1.34 -16.63 -24.23
CA VAL A 470 0.98 -16.78 -22.82
C VAL A 470 0.27 -15.52 -22.33
N MET A 471 -0.71 -15.69 -21.43
CA MET A 471 -1.51 -14.61 -20.89
C MET A 471 -0.90 -14.01 -19.61
N ILE A 472 -0.98 -12.69 -19.46
CA ILE A 472 -0.70 -11.96 -18.21
C ILE A 472 -2.05 -11.59 -17.58
N ALA A 473 -2.41 -12.19 -16.46
CA ALA A 473 -3.70 -11.99 -15.80
C ALA A 473 -3.50 -11.74 -14.29
N VAL A 474 -2.89 -10.60 -13.94
CA VAL A 474 -2.64 -10.20 -12.55
C VAL A 474 -3.64 -9.18 -12.00
N SER A 475 -4.38 -8.51 -12.89
CA SER A 475 -5.38 -7.49 -12.55
C SER A 475 -6.51 -8.09 -11.69
N PRO A 476 -6.99 -7.41 -10.63
CA PRO A 476 -8.05 -7.95 -9.79
C PRO A 476 -9.37 -8.09 -10.57
N PRO A 477 -10.00 -9.28 -10.61
CA PRO A 477 -11.33 -9.50 -11.18
C PRO A 477 -12.46 -8.93 -10.30
N MET A 478 -12.26 -7.74 -9.73
CA MET A 478 -13.24 -7.04 -8.91
C MET A 478 -14.27 -6.35 -9.81
N ILE A 479 -15.55 -6.59 -9.57
CA ILE A 479 -16.63 -5.84 -10.22
C ILE A 479 -16.56 -4.38 -9.75
N GLY A 480 -16.56 -3.45 -10.71
CA GLY A 480 -16.23 -2.04 -10.51
C GLY A 480 -14.76 -1.69 -10.79
N ASN A 481 -13.89 -2.66 -11.10
CA ASN A 481 -12.54 -2.37 -11.61
C ASN A 481 -12.65 -1.81 -13.04
N LEU A 482 -12.43 -0.50 -13.19
CA LEU A 482 -12.42 0.20 -14.48
C LEU A 482 -11.14 -0.03 -15.29
N GLU A 483 -10.08 -0.51 -14.62
CA GLU A 483 -8.73 -0.70 -15.17
C GLU A 483 -8.39 -2.21 -15.26
N PHE A 484 -9.39 -3.08 -15.48
CA PHE A 484 -9.15 -4.52 -15.58
C PHE A 484 -8.49 -4.84 -16.93
N ARG A 485 -7.19 -5.14 -16.86
CA ARG A 485 -6.34 -5.39 -18.04
C ARG A 485 -5.83 -6.82 -18.10
N VAL A 486 -5.79 -7.40 -19.29
CA VAL A 486 -5.29 -8.76 -19.54
C VAL A 486 -4.25 -8.69 -20.66
N GLY A 487 -3.01 -9.08 -20.36
CA GLY A 487 -1.90 -9.06 -21.32
C GLY A 487 -1.76 -10.36 -22.11
N LEU A 488 -1.00 -10.27 -23.19
CA LEU A 488 -0.52 -11.34 -24.04
C LEU A 488 0.98 -11.13 -24.25
N PHE A 489 1.77 -12.20 -24.15
CA PHE A 489 3.18 -12.19 -24.54
C PHE A 489 3.55 -13.48 -25.29
N ASN A 490 4.77 -13.53 -25.83
CA ASN A 490 5.28 -14.64 -26.64
C ASN A 490 4.43 -14.96 -27.89
N ALA A 491 3.66 -14.00 -28.39
CA ALA A 491 2.89 -14.14 -29.62
C ALA A 491 3.77 -13.91 -30.87
N LEU A 492 3.22 -14.17 -32.06
CA LEU A 492 3.76 -13.62 -33.31
C LEU A 492 3.58 -12.09 -33.29
N GLY A 493 4.65 -11.32 -33.51
CA GLY A 493 4.62 -9.85 -33.55
C GLY A 493 4.03 -9.30 -34.86
N SER A 494 3.47 -8.09 -34.80
CA SER A 494 2.75 -7.43 -35.90
C SER A 494 1.59 -8.26 -36.48
N SER A 495 0.91 -9.03 -35.62
CA SER A 495 -0.21 -9.89 -35.99
C SER A 495 -1.50 -9.52 -35.26
N ALA A 496 -2.64 -9.84 -35.86
CA ALA A 496 -3.94 -9.68 -35.22
C ALA A 496 -4.09 -10.67 -34.06
N ALA A 497 -4.44 -10.15 -32.88
CA ALA A 497 -4.73 -10.92 -31.68
C ALA A 497 -6.05 -10.47 -31.06
N GLN A 498 -6.89 -11.42 -30.65
CA GLN A 498 -8.17 -11.14 -30.01
C GLN A 498 -8.25 -11.82 -28.65
N LEU A 499 -8.66 -11.07 -27.62
CA LEU A 499 -9.01 -11.65 -26.33
C LEU A 499 -10.45 -12.13 -26.38
N ALA A 500 -10.65 -13.43 -26.29
CA ALA A 500 -11.97 -14.04 -26.22
C ALA A 500 -12.32 -14.38 -24.77
N ILE A 501 -13.61 -14.24 -24.43
CA ILE A 501 -14.16 -14.48 -23.10
C ILE A 501 -15.31 -15.49 -23.22
N SER A 502 -15.40 -16.41 -22.27
CA SER A 502 -16.51 -17.36 -22.16
C SER A 502 -17.02 -17.44 -20.71
N ASP A 503 -18.32 -17.60 -20.55
CA ASP A 503 -18.98 -17.98 -19.29
C ASP A 503 -19.03 -19.51 -19.10
N GLN A 504 -18.60 -20.27 -20.10
CA GLN A 504 -18.60 -21.74 -20.10
C GLN A 504 -17.17 -22.30 -19.95
N PRO A 505 -16.97 -23.40 -19.19
CA PRO A 505 -15.65 -24.02 -19.04
C PRO A 505 -14.99 -24.42 -20.37
N PRO A 506 -13.65 -24.35 -20.48
CA PRO A 506 -12.94 -24.78 -21.67
C PRO A 506 -13.10 -26.30 -21.91
N VAL A 507 -13.35 -26.68 -23.16
CA VAL A 507 -13.37 -28.08 -23.60
C VAL A 507 -12.04 -28.38 -24.29
N ASN A 508 -11.31 -29.39 -23.80
CA ASN A 508 -10.00 -29.79 -24.32
C ASN A 508 -9.00 -28.61 -24.44
N GLY A 509 -9.00 -27.71 -23.45
CA GLY A 509 -8.10 -26.55 -23.41
C GLY A 509 -8.49 -25.37 -24.30
N ARG A 510 -9.67 -25.40 -24.93
CA ARG A 510 -10.19 -24.29 -25.75
C ARG A 510 -11.51 -23.78 -25.18
N ILE A 511 -11.65 -22.47 -25.04
CA ILE A 511 -12.94 -21.86 -24.72
C ILE A 511 -13.83 -21.77 -25.97
N ASN A 512 -15.14 -21.83 -25.78
CA ASN A 512 -16.12 -21.42 -26.80
C ASN A 512 -16.52 -19.96 -26.50
N PRO A 513 -16.06 -18.95 -27.26
CA PRO A 513 -16.26 -17.56 -26.90
C PRO A 513 -17.74 -17.18 -26.84
N SER A 514 -18.14 -16.55 -25.74
CA SER A 514 -19.44 -15.90 -25.59
C SER A 514 -19.38 -14.48 -26.18
N PHE A 515 -18.20 -13.84 -26.12
CA PHE A 515 -17.86 -12.62 -26.86
C PHE A 515 -16.33 -12.45 -26.98
N PHE A 516 -15.90 -11.44 -27.74
CA PHE A 516 -14.51 -10.98 -27.80
C PHE A 516 -14.39 -9.61 -27.16
N ALA A 517 -13.47 -9.45 -26.21
CA ALA A 517 -13.28 -8.21 -25.45
C ALA A 517 -12.42 -7.18 -26.19
N SER A 518 -11.53 -7.63 -27.09
CA SER A 518 -10.67 -6.74 -27.87
C SER A 518 -10.22 -7.37 -29.20
N LEU A 519 -9.85 -6.50 -30.14
CA LEU A 519 -9.01 -6.82 -31.29
C LEU A 519 -7.80 -5.89 -31.23
N ASN A 520 -6.61 -6.47 -31.06
CA ASN A 520 -5.33 -5.76 -30.98
C ASN A 520 -4.44 -6.19 -32.16
N THR A 521 -3.46 -5.34 -32.50
CA THR A 521 -2.28 -5.77 -33.25
C THR A 521 -1.14 -5.97 -32.24
N THR A 522 -0.44 -7.10 -32.32
CA THR A 522 0.69 -7.37 -31.43
C THR A 522 1.89 -6.49 -31.77
N THR A 523 2.58 -5.99 -30.75
CA THR A 523 3.82 -5.21 -30.91
C THR A 523 4.98 -6.08 -31.41
N GLY A 524 6.08 -5.46 -31.82
CA GLY A 524 7.30 -6.18 -32.21
C GLY A 524 7.19 -6.95 -33.54
N LEU A 525 8.24 -7.73 -33.85
CA LEU A 525 8.39 -8.44 -35.12
C LEU A 525 8.81 -9.90 -34.91
N GLY A 526 8.24 -10.81 -35.70
CA GLY A 526 8.60 -12.23 -35.67
C GLY A 526 8.05 -13.01 -34.47
N ALA A 527 8.41 -14.29 -34.38
CA ALA A 527 7.90 -15.20 -33.36
C ALA A 527 8.41 -14.85 -31.95
N GLY A 528 7.53 -14.89 -30.95
CA GLY A 528 7.87 -14.70 -29.53
C GLY A 528 8.01 -13.24 -29.07
N ASN A 529 8.08 -12.29 -30.01
CA ASN A 529 8.20 -10.86 -29.71
C ASN A 529 6.85 -10.15 -29.63
N GLY A 530 5.76 -10.82 -30.04
CA GLY A 530 4.40 -10.29 -29.99
C GLY A 530 3.89 -10.13 -28.57
N MET A 531 3.41 -8.92 -28.26
CA MET A 531 2.64 -8.61 -27.06
C MET A 531 1.42 -7.78 -27.39
N ALA A 532 0.39 -7.87 -26.56
CA ALA A 532 -0.78 -6.99 -26.62
C ALA A 532 -1.39 -6.90 -25.20
N THR A 533 -2.14 -5.84 -24.92
CA THR A 533 -2.97 -5.76 -23.72
C THR A 533 -4.40 -5.42 -24.11
N ALA A 534 -5.35 -6.12 -23.52
CA ALA A 534 -6.76 -5.78 -23.57
C ALA A 534 -7.11 -5.00 -22.30
N HIS A 535 -7.74 -3.84 -22.45
CA HIS A 535 -8.27 -3.03 -21.35
C HIS A 535 -9.79 -3.07 -21.39
N TRP A 536 -10.42 -3.26 -20.23
CA TRP A 536 -11.86 -3.42 -20.16
C TRP A 536 -12.38 -3.17 -18.73
N ALA A 537 -13.55 -2.56 -18.60
CA ALA A 537 -14.16 -2.29 -17.30
C ALA A 537 -15.14 -3.40 -16.87
N LEU A 538 -14.98 -3.92 -15.65
CA LEU A 538 -15.86 -4.93 -15.07
C LEU A 538 -17.16 -4.30 -14.52
N ASN A 539 -18.06 -3.87 -15.41
CA ASN A 539 -19.28 -3.14 -15.06
C ASN A 539 -20.30 -4.00 -14.25
N PRO A 540 -20.82 -3.54 -13.10
CA PRO A 540 -21.79 -4.29 -12.28
C PRO A 540 -23.13 -4.58 -12.96
N ARG A 541 -23.49 -3.89 -14.05
CA ARG A 541 -24.70 -4.21 -14.85
C ARG A 541 -24.51 -5.46 -15.72
N GLN A 542 -23.27 -5.81 -16.04
CA GLN A 542 -22.92 -6.94 -16.92
C GLN A 542 -22.51 -8.19 -16.13
N TRP A 543 -21.89 -8.00 -14.96
CA TRP A 543 -21.20 -9.06 -14.22
C TRP A 543 -21.81 -9.35 -12.86
N LYS A 544 -21.86 -10.63 -12.49
CA LYS A 544 -22.41 -11.08 -11.21
C LYS A 544 -21.28 -11.58 -10.30
N PRO A 545 -21.32 -11.29 -8.99
CA PRO A 545 -20.35 -11.86 -8.06
C PRO A 545 -20.48 -13.39 -8.00
N GLY A 546 -19.35 -14.08 -7.91
CA GLY A 546 -19.25 -15.53 -7.98
C GLY A 546 -19.31 -16.10 -9.41
N GLN A 547 -19.57 -15.28 -10.43
CA GLN A 547 -19.47 -15.71 -11.83
C GLN A 547 -18.01 -16.00 -12.18
N THR A 548 -17.72 -17.19 -12.71
CA THR A 548 -16.41 -17.50 -13.29
C THR A 548 -16.43 -17.16 -14.77
N ILE A 549 -15.43 -16.42 -15.23
CA ILE A 549 -15.16 -16.21 -16.65
C ILE A 549 -13.89 -16.95 -17.06
N TYR A 550 -13.84 -17.40 -18.30
CA TYR A 550 -12.70 -18.07 -18.91
C TYR A 550 -12.20 -17.24 -20.08
N MET A 551 -10.90 -16.99 -20.14
CA MET A 551 -10.26 -16.05 -21.06
C MET A 551 -9.19 -16.77 -21.86
N GLN A 552 -9.10 -16.50 -23.16
CA GLN A 552 -8.05 -17.04 -24.03
C GLN A 552 -7.74 -16.05 -25.16
N TRP A 553 -6.46 -15.78 -25.41
CA TRP A 553 -6.03 -15.05 -26.58
C TRP A 553 -5.96 -15.95 -27.80
N PHE A 554 -6.49 -15.45 -28.91
CA PHE A 554 -6.44 -16.07 -30.23
C PHE A 554 -5.59 -15.18 -31.13
N VAL A 555 -4.47 -15.71 -31.64
CA VAL A 555 -3.49 -14.96 -32.44
C VAL A 555 -3.46 -15.53 -33.85
N VAL A 556 -3.58 -14.69 -34.86
CA VAL A 556 -3.38 -15.10 -36.25
C VAL A 556 -1.93 -15.50 -36.45
N ASP A 557 -1.68 -16.74 -36.86
CA ASP A 557 -0.33 -17.26 -37.07
C ASP A 557 -0.39 -18.35 -38.15
N PRO A 558 0.06 -18.05 -39.39
CA PRO A 558 -0.06 -18.98 -40.52
C PRO A 558 0.63 -20.34 -40.33
N VAL A 559 1.56 -20.45 -39.39
CA VAL A 559 2.30 -21.69 -39.08
C VAL A 559 1.56 -22.54 -38.04
N ALA A 560 0.69 -21.93 -37.23
CA ALA A 560 -0.08 -22.64 -36.22
C ALA A 560 -1.19 -23.53 -36.84
N PRO A 561 -1.63 -24.59 -36.14
CA PRO A 561 -2.78 -25.39 -36.57
C PRO A 561 -4.02 -24.51 -36.83
N LEU A 562 -4.62 -24.67 -38.02
CA LEU A 562 -5.74 -23.84 -38.51
C LEU A 562 -5.41 -22.33 -38.65
N GLY A 563 -4.13 -21.96 -38.78
CA GLY A 563 -3.69 -20.58 -38.94
C GLY A 563 -3.79 -19.73 -37.67
N GLN A 564 -3.89 -20.37 -36.49
CA GLN A 564 -4.21 -19.68 -35.25
C GLN A 564 -3.49 -20.27 -34.03
N ALA A 565 -2.54 -19.51 -33.48
CA ALA A 565 -1.93 -19.80 -32.18
C ALA A 565 -2.88 -19.36 -31.05
N ARG A 566 -2.76 -19.96 -29.86
CA ARG A 566 -3.63 -19.64 -28.71
C ARG A 566 -2.86 -19.59 -27.41
N SER A 567 -3.22 -18.66 -26.54
CA SER A 567 -2.67 -18.66 -25.18
C SER A 567 -3.19 -19.84 -24.35
N ASN A 568 -2.55 -20.06 -23.21
CA ASN A 568 -3.21 -20.74 -22.10
C ASN A 568 -4.58 -20.07 -21.80
N VAL A 569 -5.56 -20.87 -21.42
CA VAL A 569 -6.82 -20.40 -20.83
C VAL A 569 -6.53 -19.93 -19.41
N VAL A 570 -7.15 -18.83 -19.00
CA VAL A 570 -7.17 -18.35 -17.62
C VAL A 570 -8.62 -18.27 -17.14
N SER A 571 -8.93 -18.84 -15.99
CA SER A 571 -10.19 -18.62 -15.28
C SER A 571 -10.07 -17.51 -14.26
N ALA A 572 -11.05 -16.63 -14.16
CA ALA A 572 -11.17 -15.63 -13.09
C ALA A 572 -12.57 -15.66 -12.48
N THR A 573 -12.65 -15.77 -11.16
CA THR A 573 -13.92 -15.64 -10.42
C THR A 573 -14.14 -14.17 -10.10
N LEU A 574 -15.23 -13.59 -10.60
CA LEU A 574 -15.55 -12.19 -10.39
C LEU A 574 -16.08 -11.97 -8.97
N PHE A 575 -15.57 -10.95 -8.27
CA PHE A 575 -15.93 -10.68 -6.87
C PHE A 575 -16.36 -9.24 -6.62
N CYS A 576 -17.13 -9.02 -5.56
CA CYS A 576 -17.40 -7.68 -5.03
C CYS A 576 -16.25 -7.22 -4.16
N GLY A 577 -15.84 -5.96 -4.30
CA GLY A 577 -14.98 -5.33 -3.31
C GLY A 577 -15.66 -5.24 -1.93
N SER A 578 -14.90 -4.87 -0.91
CA SER A 578 -15.33 -4.85 0.50
C SER A 578 -16.48 -3.87 0.78
N ALA A 579 -16.68 -2.84 -0.05
CA ALA A 579 -17.85 -1.97 0.02
C ALA A 579 -19.14 -2.59 -0.59
N GLY A 580 -18.98 -3.67 -1.37
CA GLY A 580 -20.01 -4.35 -2.14
C GLY A 580 -19.87 -4.15 -3.65
N CYS A 581 -20.55 -4.98 -4.45
CA CYS A 581 -20.86 -4.64 -5.82
C CYS A 581 -22.04 -3.66 -5.79
N PHE A 582 -21.95 -2.52 -6.48
CA PHE A 582 -23.09 -1.64 -6.66
C PHE A 582 -24.12 -2.30 -7.60
N THR A 583 -24.99 -3.13 -7.03
CA THR A 583 -26.11 -3.79 -7.73
C THR A 583 -27.43 -3.03 -7.59
N ALA A 584 -27.46 -1.97 -6.79
CA ALA A 584 -28.63 -1.12 -6.66
C ALA A 584 -28.84 -0.32 -7.96
N PRO A 585 -30.01 -0.44 -8.63
CA PRO A 585 -30.46 0.65 -9.49
C PRO A 585 -30.59 1.91 -8.62
N CYS A 586 -30.39 3.10 -9.22
CA CYS A 586 -30.56 4.37 -8.52
C CYS A 586 -31.89 4.38 -7.78
N ASN A 587 -31.84 4.59 -6.47
CA ASN A 587 -33.03 4.50 -5.62
C ASN A 587 -34.02 5.61 -6.02
N PRO A 588 -35.24 5.28 -6.46
CA PRO A 588 -36.21 6.30 -6.85
C PRO A 588 -36.61 7.23 -5.70
N ALA A 589 -36.42 6.79 -4.44
CA ALA A 589 -36.66 7.63 -3.27
C ALA A 589 -35.57 8.68 -3.04
N ASP A 590 -34.34 8.49 -3.52
CA ASP A 590 -33.28 9.51 -3.42
C ASP A 590 -33.52 10.61 -4.48
N ILE A 591 -33.92 10.23 -5.70
CA ILE A 591 -34.42 11.16 -6.74
C ILE A 591 -35.64 11.97 -6.24
N ALA A 592 -36.49 11.37 -5.40
CA ALA A 592 -37.66 12.04 -4.82
C ALA A 592 -37.34 12.88 -3.56
N ALA A 593 -36.17 12.69 -2.93
CA ALA A 593 -35.76 13.42 -1.73
C ALA A 593 -35.18 14.81 -2.04
N ASP A 594 -34.65 15.01 -3.26
CA ASP A 594 -34.07 16.28 -3.75
C ASP A 594 -35.11 17.35 -4.12
N ASN A 595 -36.22 17.42 -3.38
CA ASN A 595 -37.25 18.46 -3.42
C ASN A 595 -37.74 18.87 -4.83
N GLY A 596 -37.83 17.90 -5.75
CA GLY A 596 -38.62 18.00 -6.97
C GLY A 596 -38.36 19.24 -7.81
N ILE A 597 -37.11 19.54 -8.16
CA ILE A 597 -36.83 20.41 -9.31
C ILE A 597 -37.51 19.77 -10.52
N PRO A 598 -38.54 20.39 -11.12
CA PRO A 598 -39.19 19.81 -12.27
C PRO A 598 -38.19 19.83 -13.42
N LEU A 599 -37.98 18.69 -14.08
CA LEU A 599 -37.48 18.71 -15.46
C LEU A 599 -38.40 19.67 -16.24
N PRO A 600 -37.86 20.68 -16.95
CA PRO A 600 -38.71 21.56 -17.73
C PRO A 600 -39.50 20.70 -18.72
N PRO A 601 -40.83 20.83 -18.81
CA PRO A 601 -41.61 19.98 -19.67
C PRO A 601 -41.15 20.17 -21.13
N PHE A 602 -40.89 19.07 -21.83
CA PHE A 602 -40.67 19.08 -23.28
C PHE A 602 -41.96 19.53 -23.97
N GLY A 603 -42.10 20.84 -24.13
CA GLY A 603 -43.28 21.51 -24.67
C GLY A 603 -42.88 22.49 -25.76
N ASN A 604 -43.36 22.24 -26.98
CA ASN A 604 -43.23 23.16 -28.11
C ASN A 604 -43.85 24.53 -27.77
N GLY A 605 -43.04 25.60 -27.67
CA GLY A 605 -43.57 26.95 -27.41
C GLY A 605 -42.50 28.04 -27.42
N ARG A 606 -42.77 29.15 -28.11
CA ARG A 606 -41.88 30.30 -28.29
C ARG A 606 -41.87 31.27 -27.08
N GLU A 607 -40.82 32.11 -27.09
CA GLU A 607 -40.80 33.56 -26.76
C GLU A 607 -40.33 34.09 -25.38
N ASN A 608 -39.37 35.02 -25.49
CA ASN A 608 -39.11 36.24 -24.70
C ASN A 608 -38.73 36.18 -23.21
N SER A 609 -37.41 36.25 -22.96
CA SER A 609 -36.68 37.36 -22.27
C SER A 609 -35.27 36.85 -21.92
N GLY A 610 -34.16 37.58 -22.00
CA GLY A 610 -33.94 39.02 -22.07
C GLY A 610 -32.55 39.30 -21.48
N VAL A 611 -31.48 38.79 -22.11
CA VAL A 611 -30.08 38.96 -21.70
C VAL A 611 -29.25 39.29 -22.94
N ASN A 612 -28.38 40.30 -22.87
CA ASN A 612 -27.60 40.76 -24.03
C ASN A 612 -26.33 39.92 -24.24
N GLU A 613 -25.94 39.77 -25.50
CA GLU A 613 -24.84 38.93 -26.01
C GLU A 613 -23.42 39.39 -25.60
N GLY A 614 -23.29 40.41 -24.74
CA GLY A 614 -22.02 41.04 -24.38
C GLY A 614 -21.26 40.40 -23.21
N ASP A 615 -21.95 39.71 -22.29
CA ASP A 615 -21.36 39.24 -21.03
C ASP A 615 -20.70 37.85 -21.10
N TYR A 616 -20.83 37.13 -22.23
CA TYR A 616 -20.32 35.76 -22.37
C TYR A 616 -18.80 35.65 -22.51
N ASN A 617 -18.10 36.72 -22.92
CA ASN A 617 -16.66 36.67 -23.23
C ASN A 617 -15.72 37.02 -22.06
N ALA A 618 -16.26 37.30 -20.86
CA ALA A 618 -15.45 37.69 -19.70
C ALA A 618 -15.00 36.51 -18.81
N PHE A 619 -15.59 35.31 -18.95
CA PHE A 619 -15.30 34.15 -18.10
C PHE A 619 -14.27 33.16 -18.68
N PHE A 620 -13.98 33.20 -19.98
CA PHE A 620 -13.09 32.23 -20.65
C PHE A 620 -11.58 32.53 -20.55
N ALA A 621 -11.16 33.39 -19.61
CA ALA A 621 -9.76 33.80 -19.44
C ALA A 621 -9.12 33.38 -18.10
N ALA A 622 -9.86 32.71 -17.21
CA ALA A 622 -9.39 32.39 -15.85
C ALA A 622 -8.88 30.95 -15.69
N ASP A 623 -9.61 29.94 -16.19
CA ASP A 623 -9.35 28.52 -15.90
C ASP A 623 -9.16 27.70 -17.18
N GLY A 624 -7.90 27.38 -17.50
CA GLY A 624 -7.50 26.71 -18.74
C GLY A 624 -7.76 25.20 -18.79
N PHE A 625 -9.01 24.76 -18.58
CA PHE A 625 -9.44 23.37 -18.78
C PHE A 625 -10.39 23.23 -19.99
N PHE A 626 -10.24 22.12 -20.72
CA PHE A 626 -10.96 21.76 -21.96
C PHE A 626 -10.62 22.56 -23.24
N ALA A 627 -9.54 22.15 -23.90
CA ALA A 627 -9.36 22.30 -25.34
C ALA A 627 -9.59 20.95 -26.04
N GLY A 628 -10.87 20.56 -26.17
CA GLY A 628 -11.25 19.27 -26.77
C GLY A 628 -12.76 19.03 -26.67
N GLY A 629 -13.51 19.51 -27.66
CA GLY A 629 -14.95 19.25 -27.75
C GLY A 629 -15.22 17.79 -28.15
N ILE A 630 -16.03 17.10 -27.35
CA ILE A 630 -16.59 15.78 -27.70
C ILE A 630 -17.95 16.02 -28.37
N ASN A 631 -18.08 15.62 -29.63
CA ASN A 631 -19.39 15.55 -30.31
C ASN A 631 -20.05 14.21 -29.94
N CYS A 632 -21.15 14.22 -29.19
CA CYS A 632 -22.06 13.08 -29.14
C CYS A 632 -23.21 13.31 -30.15
N ASP A 633 -23.24 12.54 -31.24
CA ASP A 633 -24.36 12.55 -32.18
C ASP A 633 -25.55 11.78 -31.58
N ILE A 634 -26.45 12.50 -30.90
CA ILE A 634 -27.76 11.99 -30.50
C ILE A 634 -28.79 12.45 -31.52
N ALA A 635 -29.31 11.52 -32.32
CA ALA A 635 -30.46 11.76 -33.18
C ALA A 635 -31.76 11.65 -32.37
N ALA A 636 -32.69 12.58 -32.56
CA ALA A 636 -34.07 12.41 -32.10
C ALA A 636 -34.80 11.36 -32.97
N ASP A 637 -35.92 10.82 -32.47
CA ASP A 637 -36.77 9.83 -33.17
C ASP A 637 -37.36 10.33 -34.52
N ASP A 638 -37.14 11.60 -34.89
CA ASP A 638 -37.50 12.19 -36.19
C ASP A 638 -36.32 12.33 -37.18
N GLY A 639 -35.10 11.93 -36.78
CA GLY A 639 -33.90 11.99 -37.60
C GLY A 639 -33.19 13.35 -37.62
N THR A 640 -33.53 14.29 -36.74
CA THR A 640 -32.80 15.57 -36.62
C THR A 640 -31.56 15.46 -35.70
N PRO A 641 -30.40 16.05 -36.06
CA PRO A 641 -29.22 16.08 -35.19
C PRO A 641 -29.35 17.15 -34.10
N LEU A 642 -29.06 16.80 -32.85
CA LEU A 642 -29.00 17.74 -31.73
C LEU A 642 -27.55 18.10 -31.37
N THR A 643 -27.15 19.34 -31.63
CA THR A 643 -25.86 19.88 -31.15
C THR A 643 -26.00 20.37 -29.71
N ALA A 644 -25.50 19.60 -28.73
CA ALA A 644 -25.51 19.99 -27.32
C ALA A 644 -24.11 20.37 -26.82
N ALA A 645 -23.93 21.64 -26.47
CA ALA A 645 -22.81 22.11 -25.65
C ALA A 645 -23.37 22.54 -24.29
N THR A 646 -22.96 21.88 -23.20
CA THR A 646 -23.53 22.09 -21.87
C THR A 646 -22.47 22.59 -20.90
N THR A 647 -22.71 23.75 -20.28
CA THR A 647 -21.86 24.32 -19.23
C THR A 647 -22.52 24.10 -17.87
N PHE A 648 -21.77 23.69 -16.85
CA PHE A 648 -22.28 23.58 -15.47
C PHE A 648 -21.64 24.63 -14.57
N VAL A 649 -22.48 25.41 -13.89
CA VAL A 649 -22.10 26.37 -12.85
C VAL A 649 -22.46 25.79 -11.49
N ASN A 650 -21.48 25.66 -10.59
CA ASN A 650 -21.73 25.18 -9.22
C ASN A 650 -22.03 26.36 -8.29
N ASN A 651 -23.27 26.47 -7.82
CA ASN A 651 -23.72 27.49 -6.86
C ASN A 651 -24.86 26.98 -5.96
N ASN A 652 -24.66 25.88 -5.22
CA ASN A 652 -25.19 25.78 -3.84
C ASN A 652 -24.71 24.57 -3.02
N SER A 653 -24.65 24.79 -1.70
CA SER A 653 -24.15 23.85 -0.68
C SER A 653 -25.24 22.88 -0.18
N GLY A 654 -25.68 21.91 -1.01
CA GLY A 654 -26.78 21.03 -0.61
C GLY A 654 -26.90 19.64 -1.24
N VAL A 655 -26.09 19.27 -2.24
CA VAL A 655 -26.21 17.97 -2.94
C VAL A 655 -25.21 16.95 -2.37
N ASN A 656 -25.66 15.72 -2.11
CA ASN A 656 -24.77 14.63 -1.69
C ASN A 656 -24.07 14.00 -2.90
N GLU A 657 -22.77 13.68 -2.76
CA GLU A 657 -21.92 13.29 -3.90
C GLU A 657 -22.13 11.84 -4.38
N GLY A 658 -23.00 11.07 -3.72
CA GLY A 658 -23.44 9.75 -4.19
C GLY A 658 -24.16 9.82 -5.54
N ASP A 659 -24.97 10.86 -5.74
CA ASP A 659 -25.78 11.05 -6.94
C ASP A 659 -24.94 11.47 -8.15
N TYR A 660 -23.86 12.21 -7.94
CA TYR A 660 -22.91 12.57 -9.01
C TYR A 660 -22.19 11.35 -9.61
N ASN A 661 -21.83 10.35 -8.78
CA ASN A 661 -21.24 9.11 -9.27
C ASN A 661 -22.24 8.22 -10.02
N CYS A 662 -23.54 8.30 -9.69
CA CYS A 662 -24.60 7.70 -10.51
C CYS A 662 -24.76 8.44 -11.85
N PHE A 663 -24.77 9.77 -11.84
CA PHE A 663 -24.96 10.58 -13.04
C PHE A 663 -23.79 10.46 -14.04
N PHE A 664 -22.53 10.54 -13.57
CA PHE A 664 -21.35 10.37 -14.43
C PHE A 664 -21.29 8.99 -15.09
N ASN A 665 -21.56 7.91 -14.35
CA ASN A 665 -21.62 6.56 -14.93
C ASN A 665 -22.78 6.42 -15.94
N ALA A 666 -23.92 7.05 -15.70
CA ALA A 666 -25.05 7.05 -16.65
C ALA A 666 -24.74 7.84 -17.93
N PHE A 667 -24.10 9.01 -17.80
CA PHE A 667 -23.77 9.89 -18.92
C PHE A 667 -22.72 9.27 -19.85
N PHE A 668 -21.64 8.68 -19.30
CA PHE A 668 -20.65 7.97 -20.12
C PHE A 668 -21.17 6.65 -20.72
N THR A 669 -22.15 5.97 -20.12
CA THR A 669 -22.80 4.79 -20.71
C THR A 669 -23.91 5.12 -21.72
N SER A 670 -24.16 6.40 -22.02
CA SER A 670 -25.11 6.84 -23.06
C SER A 670 -24.48 7.63 -24.22
N CYS A 671 -23.17 7.90 -24.18
CA CYS A 671 -22.36 8.41 -25.31
C CYS A 671 -21.38 7.35 -25.88
N GLN A 672 -21.69 6.04 -25.76
CA GLN A 672 -20.95 4.93 -26.41
C GLN A 672 -21.88 4.02 -27.22
#